data_AF-A0A917FCV2-F1
#
_entry.id   AF-A0A917FCV2-F1
#
_cell.length_a   1.000
_cell.length_b   1.000
_cell.length_c   1.000
_cell.angle_alpha   90.00
_cell.angle_beta   90.00
_cell.angle_gamma   90.00
#
_symmetry.space_group_name_H-M   'P 1'
#
loop_
_entity.id
_entity.type
_entity.pdbx_description
1 polymer ?
#
loop_
_entity_poly.entity_id
_entity_poly.type
_entity_poly.pdbx_seq_one_letter_code
_entity_poly.pdbx_strand_id
1 'polypeptide(L)'
;MGAISTFAALPVFRFGVWRDAEPTVVSVFALGGLTWLWNAWFLYSHSQTPVPRTIQISIALALWSTLSSIFAPYPLLSLLGSPQLAEGAALFFVLSGFLIAGYFAQGKRFITITASLGALVLIGYGAIVNPLPVGSPYKLFFFPDYLGVFAVLVPALMYLLAYNITANTNVRNAVTVFGFVAGMAVAYLGDNRGAIAIVLVCGLGGWLITVLVQRFASLKINKAVLFLASLAIVMIPASIFALILWVGRDYQANQLGEFTLFYSLWSRSLMFNITTHAFDDGGWLTYIFGNGFGHSLFAIQKYLVFSGQDFLNPTWDTFSRDYVHTHSIPYEILFSSGPIALILYLAIFIFWIKEAAVQHKAIVVATAASYIAIASLWFEFATVIPLLAFIMATTLGHASYKKAGAKLKILKASVGVIIAGGLIWASIWLYQHNMHLDKQVFLARQDKAFNTIADDHLRGNISFQRALREGYRGITAPADGQNLQYDDFLWVQYLVEAAQQQLRSSPGNALIMEYLLLASDFQNIQRPEKEYQALKSVILSEWSYAASVLLETAPHRSELLIPYLTYAVSPQTQQSEREWAGIILNDLYQYDNENPVALWFIGQLELANTDNKKRIKAIENMVDAVEKHDLRRFLEIPDSLIQQLKTAHTALVQHSKMQ
;
A
#
# COMPACT_ATOMS: atom_id res chain seq x y z
N MET A 1 -23.29 7.03 -5.98
CA MET A 1 -21.91 6.82 -6.46
C MET A 1 -21.09 6.02 -5.46
N GLY A 2 -20.83 6.50 -4.23
CA GLY A 2 -20.07 5.73 -3.22
C GLY A 2 -20.61 4.32 -2.91
N ALA A 3 -21.93 4.14 -2.88
CA ALA A 3 -22.52 2.80 -2.74
C ALA A 3 -22.18 1.88 -3.92
N ILE A 4 -22.28 2.38 -5.16
CA ILE A 4 -21.98 1.60 -6.38
C ILE A 4 -20.50 1.18 -6.39
N SER A 5 -19.58 2.09 -6.10
CA SER A 5 -18.15 1.75 -6.06
C SER A 5 -17.81 0.68 -5.03
N THR A 6 -18.50 0.70 -3.89
CA THR A 6 -18.26 -0.30 -2.83
C THR A 6 -18.90 -1.64 -3.17
N PHE A 7 -20.12 -1.64 -3.73
CA PHE A 7 -20.78 -2.87 -4.20
C PHE A 7 -20.08 -3.51 -5.41
N ALA A 8 -19.19 -2.81 -6.09
CA ALA A 8 -18.32 -3.42 -7.10
C ALA A 8 -17.39 -4.49 -6.49
N ALA A 9 -17.15 -4.50 -5.18
CA ALA A 9 -16.39 -5.56 -4.50
C ALA A 9 -17.15 -6.91 -4.42
N LEU A 10 -18.46 -6.91 -4.73
CA LEU A 10 -19.28 -8.12 -4.66
C LEU A 10 -18.74 -9.20 -5.62
N PRO A 11 -18.77 -10.48 -5.20
CA PRO A 11 -18.34 -11.65 -5.97
C PRO A 11 -18.71 -11.68 -7.47
N VAL A 12 -19.90 -11.20 -7.82
CA VAL A 12 -20.38 -11.14 -9.22
C VAL A 12 -19.58 -10.19 -10.13
N PHE A 13 -18.91 -9.20 -9.55
CA PHE A 13 -18.11 -8.20 -10.28
C PHE A 13 -16.61 -8.43 -10.14
N ARG A 14 -16.20 -9.50 -9.45
CA ARG A 14 -14.79 -9.76 -9.14
C ARG A 14 -14.00 -10.13 -10.38
N PHE A 15 -12.92 -9.41 -10.63
CA PHE A 15 -11.94 -9.71 -11.67
C PHE A 15 -10.53 -9.34 -11.20
N GLY A 16 -9.55 -9.88 -11.91
CA GLY A 16 -8.13 -9.60 -11.71
C GLY A 16 -7.55 -10.31 -10.50
N VAL A 17 -6.48 -9.78 -9.96
CA VAL A 17 -5.68 -10.47 -8.93
C VAL A 17 -6.17 -10.10 -7.53
N TRP A 18 -6.45 -8.83 -7.28
CA TRP A 18 -7.16 -8.39 -6.07
C TRP A 18 -8.64 -8.29 -6.37
N ARG A 19 -9.25 -9.46 -6.42
CA ARG A 19 -10.60 -9.70 -6.94
C ARG A 19 -11.67 -8.79 -6.36
N ASP A 20 -11.59 -8.41 -5.08
CA ASP A 20 -12.53 -7.50 -4.40
C ASP A 20 -12.15 -6.02 -4.54
N ALA A 21 -10.87 -5.69 -4.62
CA ALA A 21 -10.41 -4.31 -4.64
C ALA A 21 -10.39 -3.66 -6.03
N GLU A 22 -9.88 -4.37 -7.04
CA GLU A 22 -9.72 -3.84 -8.39
C GLU A 22 -11.03 -3.37 -9.05
N PRO A 23 -12.15 -4.11 -8.96
CA PRO A 23 -13.44 -3.63 -9.48
C PRO A 23 -13.90 -2.34 -8.81
N THR A 24 -13.59 -2.20 -7.53
CA THR A 24 -13.92 -1.01 -6.76
C THR A 24 -13.07 0.18 -7.20
N VAL A 25 -11.76 0.00 -7.39
CA VAL A 25 -10.87 1.04 -7.93
C VAL A 25 -11.36 1.53 -9.30
N VAL A 26 -11.64 0.60 -10.22
CA VAL A 26 -12.18 0.90 -11.56
C VAL A 26 -13.48 1.70 -11.42
N SER A 27 -14.39 1.27 -10.55
CA SER A 27 -15.67 1.95 -10.33
C SER A 27 -15.49 3.36 -9.74
N VAL A 28 -14.55 3.57 -8.81
CA VAL A 28 -14.27 4.89 -8.24
C VAL A 28 -13.78 5.84 -9.32
N PHE A 29 -12.87 5.41 -10.21
CA PHE A 29 -12.38 6.26 -11.31
C PHE A 29 -13.48 6.54 -12.35
N ALA A 30 -14.26 5.54 -12.76
CA ALA A 30 -15.38 5.74 -13.67
C ALA A 30 -16.38 6.78 -13.13
N LEU A 31 -16.82 6.59 -11.87
CA LEU A 31 -17.76 7.50 -11.23
C LEU A 31 -17.16 8.88 -10.98
N GLY A 32 -15.87 8.97 -10.65
CA GLY A 32 -15.14 10.23 -10.56
C GLY A 32 -15.11 10.98 -11.90
N GLY A 33 -14.84 10.27 -13.00
CA GLY A 33 -14.87 10.84 -14.35
C GLY A 33 -16.26 11.36 -14.74
N LEU A 34 -17.32 10.57 -14.49
CA LEU A 34 -18.71 11.00 -14.71
C LEU A 34 -19.07 12.23 -13.85
N THR A 35 -18.56 12.28 -12.62
CA THR A 35 -18.76 13.43 -11.73
C THR A 35 -18.08 14.69 -12.30
N TRP A 36 -16.89 14.56 -12.88
CA TRP A 36 -16.21 15.68 -13.55
C TRP A 36 -16.91 16.13 -14.83
N LEU A 37 -17.51 15.23 -15.62
CA LEU A 37 -18.36 15.61 -16.75
C LEU A 37 -19.56 16.44 -16.29
N TRP A 38 -20.24 15.98 -15.24
CA TRP A 38 -21.35 16.72 -14.63
C TRP A 38 -20.90 18.10 -14.14
N ASN A 39 -19.77 18.17 -13.44
CA ASN A 39 -19.21 19.43 -12.96
C ASN A 39 -18.82 20.37 -14.10
N ALA A 40 -18.26 19.85 -15.20
CA ALA A 40 -17.90 20.64 -16.36
C ALA A 40 -19.15 21.27 -17.02
N TRP A 41 -20.19 20.46 -17.24
CA TRP A 41 -21.48 20.94 -17.74
C TRP A 41 -22.11 21.97 -16.80
N PHE A 42 -22.06 21.71 -15.48
CA PHE A 42 -22.59 22.62 -14.48
C PHE A 42 -21.83 23.94 -14.44
N LEU A 43 -20.49 23.93 -14.44
CA LEU A 43 -19.65 25.14 -14.42
C LEU A 43 -19.80 25.97 -15.71
N TYR A 44 -20.02 25.31 -16.85
CA TYR A 44 -20.35 25.98 -18.10
C TYR A 44 -21.70 26.72 -18.01
N SER A 45 -22.72 26.02 -17.51
CA SER A 45 -24.10 26.50 -17.45
C SER A 45 -24.34 27.53 -16.32
N HIS A 46 -23.67 27.36 -15.18
CA HIS A 46 -23.92 28.07 -13.91
C HIS A 46 -22.62 28.68 -13.34
N SER A 47 -22.03 29.61 -14.08
CA SER A 47 -20.73 30.23 -13.81
C SER A 47 -20.59 31.09 -12.53
N GLN A 48 -21.52 31.01 -11.58
CA GLN A 48 -21.66 32.02 -10.55
C GLN A 48 -20.95 31.67 -9.23
N THR A 49 -20.37 30.47 -9.09
CA THR A 49 -20.03 30.00 -7.75
C THR A 49 -18.55 30.16 -7.40
N PRO A 50 -18.21 30.92 -6.35
CA PRO A 50 -16.90 30.81 -5.72
C PRO A 50 -16.76 29.40 -5.16
N VAL A 51 -15.66 28.76 -5.48
CA VAL A 51 -15.30 27.43 -4.96
C VAL A 51 -14.57 27.64 -3.63
N PRO A 52 -14.97 27.00 -2.52
CA PRO A 52 -14.27 27.10 -1.22
C PRO A 52 -12.78 26.74 -1.32
N ARG A 53 -11.94 27.31 -0.45
CA ARG A 53 -10.48 27.03 -0.45
C ARG A 53 -10.20 25.56 -0.19
N THR A 54 -11.02 24.90 0.62
CA THR A 54 -10.96 23.45 0.84
C THR A 54 -10.91 22.67 -0.48
N ILE A 55 -11.77 23.02 -1.44
CA ILE A 55 -11.83 22.37 -2.75
C ILE A 55 -10.66 22.82 -3.64
N GLN A 56 -10.30 24.11 -3.62
CA GLN A 56 -9.16 24.62 -4.39
C GLN A 56 -7.85 23.93 -4.00
N ILE A 57 -7.64 23.71 -2.69
CA ILE A 57 -6.46 23.03 -2.15
C ILE A 57 -6.51 21.54 -2.51
N SER A 58 -7.68 20.90 -2.50
CA SER A 58 -7.84 19.54 -3.00
C SER A 58 -7.41 19.39 -4.47
N ILE A 59 -7.77 20.37 -5.32
CA ILE A 59 -7.30 20.40 -6.72
C ILE A 59 -5.79 20.66 -6.80
N ALA A 60 -5.26 21.56 -5.96
CA ALA A 60 -3.83 21.84 -5.91
C ALA A 60 -3.02 20.61 -5.48
N LEU A 61 -3.52 19.82 -4.52
CA LEU A 61 -2.96 18.53 -4.13
C LEU A 61 -2.94 17.57 -5.32
N ALA A 62 -4.08 17.41 -6.02
CA ALA A 62 -4.15 16.53 -7.19
C ALA A 62 -3.16 16.92 -8.29
N LEU A 63 -3.03 18.22 -8.58
CA LEU A 63 -2.07 18.75 -9.56
C LEU A 63 -0.63 18.53 -9.12
N TRP A 64 -0.31 18.83 -7.86
CA TRP A 64 1.02 18.61 -7.31
C TRP A 64 1.40 17.14 -7.33
N SER A 65 0.53 16.25 -6.86
CA SER A 65 0.76 14.79 -6.90
C SER A 65 0.88 14.25 -8.32
N THR A 66 0.15 14.82 -9.30
CA THR A 66 0.32 14.46 -10.71
C THR A 66 1.68 14.88 -11.24
N LEU A 67 2.15 16.08 -10.88
CA LEU A 67 3.48 16.55 -11.22
C LEU A 67 4.57 15.67 -10.58
N SER A 68 4.45 15.38 -9.28
CA SER A 68 5.33 14.45 -8.57
C SER A 68 5.40 13.07 -9.23
N SER A 69 4.26 12.58 -9.74
CA SER A 69 4.20 11.26 -10.39
C SER A 69 5.08 11.16 -11.63
N ILE A 70 5.37 12.26 -12.33
CA ILE A 70 6.25 12.27 -13.51
C ILE A 70 7.70 11.93 -13.12
N PHE A 71 8.09 12.24 -11.88
CA PHE A 71 9.44 11.99 -11.36
C PHE A 71 9.57 10.64 -10.65
N ALA A 72 8.49 9.87 -10.52
CA ALA A 72 8.53 8.54 -9.91
C ALA A 72 9.12 7.50 -10.87
N PRO A 73 9.78 6.44 -10.37
CA PRO A 73 10.27 5.33 -11.21
C PRO A 73 9.19 4.70 -12.09
N TYR A 74 7.96 4.58 -11.55
CA TYR A 74 6.79 4.10 -12.29
C TYR A 74 5.69 5.18 -12.31
N PRO A 75 5.70 6.12 -13.29
CA PRO A 75 4.77 7.24 -13.29
C PRO A 75 3.30 6.85 -13.34
N LEU A 76 2.97 5.79 -14.06
CA LEU A 76 1.59 5.32 -14.16
C LEU A 76 1.11 4.70 -12.84
N LEU A 77 1.98 3.96 -12.13
CA LEU A 77 1.69 3.52 -10.77
C LEU A 77 1.44 4.71 -9.84
N SER A 78 2.30 5.73 -9.89
CA SER A 78 2.15 6.89 -9.02
C SER A 78 0.88 7.70 -9.34
N LEU A 79 0.49 7.75 -10.62
CA LEU A 79 -0.73 8.43 -11.04
C LEU A 79 -1.98 7.67 -10.58
N LEU A 80 -2.02 6.34 -10.78
CA LEU A 80 -3.21 5.52 -10.56
C LEU A 80 -3.30 4.93 -9.14
N GLY A 81 -2.17 4.86 -8.44
CA GLY A 81 -2.03 4.21 -7.15
C GLY A 81 -1.86 2.70 -7.27
N SER A 82 -1.67 2.05 -6.11
CA SER A 82 -1.59 0.60 -6.03
C SER A 82 -2.92 -0.05 -6.46
N PRO A 83 -2.90 -1.21 -7.14
CA PRO A 83 -4.11 -1.92 -7.57
C PRO A 83 -5.14 -2.16 -6.45
N GLN A 84 -4.66 -2.30 -5.21
CA GLN A 84 -5.46 -2.65 -4.05
C GLN A 84 -6.20 -1.45 -3.47
N LEU A 85 -5.62 -0.24 -3.52
CA LEU A 85 -6.14 0.91 -2.78
C LEU A 85 -6.48 2.11 -3.68
N ALA A 86 -5.96 2.15 -4.90
CA ALA A 86 -5.99 3.31 -5.79
C ALA A 86 -5.40 4.59 -5.17
N GLU A 87 -4.56 4.46 -4.15
CA GLU A 87 -3.89 5.57 -3.45
C GLU A 87 -2.86 6.22 -4.38
N GLY A 88 -3.32 6.97 -5.38
CA GLY A 88 -2.52 7.66 -6.38
C GLY A 88 -3.03 9.07 -6.66
N ALA A 89 -2.29 9.84 -7.45
CA ALA A 89 -2.63 11.23 -7.74
C ALA A 89 -4.05 11.42 -8.34
N ALA A 90 -4.50 10.47 -9.16
CA ALA A 90 -5.83 10.47 -9.77
C ALA A 90 -6.95 10.43 -8.73
N LEU A 91 -6.73 9.80 -7.57
CA LEU A 91 -7.73 9.71 -6.50
C LEU A 91 -8.05 11.09 -5.91
N PHE A 92 -7.09 12.01 -5.87
CA PHE A 92 -7.34 13.38 -5.41
C PHE A 92 -8.15 14.20 -6.43
N PHE A 93 -8.07 13.88 -7.72
CA PHE A 93 -9.03 14.43 -8.69
C PHE A 93 -10.42 13.88 -8.44
N VAL A 94 -10.57 12.59 -8.11
CA VAL A 94 -11.86 12.01 -7.73
C VAL A 94 -12.44 12.70 -6.50
N LEU A 95 -11.65 12.86 -5.43
CA LEU A 95 -12.03 13.61 -4.22
C LEU A 95 -12.52 15.02 -4.57
N SER A 96 -11.73 15.76 -5.37
CA SER A 96 -12.06 17.12 -5.80
C SER A 96 -13.36 17.18 -6.62
N GLY A 97 -13.57 16.22 -7.53
CA GLY A 97 -14.79 16.12 -8.33
C GLY A 97 -16.03 15.89 -7.45
N PHE A 98 -15.95 14.97 -6.50
CA PHE A 98 -17.03 14.72 -5.56
C PHE A 98 -17.29 15.90 -4.62
N LEU A 99 -16.24 16.60 -4.17
CA LEU A 99 -16.38 17.81 -3.36
C LEU A 99 -17.14 18.91 -4.11
N ILE A 100 -16.81 19.14 -5.38
CA ILE A 100 -17.51 20.13 -6.21
C ILE A 100 -18.98 19.74 -6.40
N ALA A 101 -19.25 18.48 -6.75
CA ALA A 101 -20.61 17.99 -6.96
C ALA A 101 -21.46 18.07 -5.69
N GLY A 102 -20.90 17.65 -4.55
CA GLY A 102 -21.54 17.74 -3.24
C GLY A 102 -21.80 19.18 -2.83
N TYR A 103 -20.88 20.10 -3.13
CA TYR A 103 -21.02 21.53 -2.79
C TYR A 103 -22.12 22.19 -3.61
N PHE A 104 -22.32 21.79 -4.87
CA PHE A 104 -23.44 22.27 -5.68
C PHE A 104 -24.77 21.59 -5.33
N ALA A 105 -24.74 20.37 -4.80
CA ALA A 105 -25.91 19.69 -4.29
C ALA A 105 -26.31 20.14 -2.87
N GLN A 106 -25.43 20.84 -2.15
CA GLN A 106 -25.70 21.28 -0.78
C GLN A 106 -26.95 22.17 -0.74
N GLY A 107 -27.82 21.96 0.26
CA GLY A 107 -29.10 22.66 0.37
C GLY A 107 -30.27 21.99 -0.38
N LYS A 108 -30.02 21.00 -1.23
CA LYS A 108 -31.08 20.14 -1.77
C LYS A 108 -31.39 19.02 -0.78
N ARG A 109 -32.29 19.29 0.17
CA ARG A 109 -32.72 18.39 1.26
C ARG A 109 -32.88 16.93 0.81
N PHE A 110 -33.59 16.69 -0.29
CA PHE A 110 -33.81 15.34 -0.82
C PHE A 110 -32.49 14.61 -1.16
N ILE A 111 -31.56 15.30 -1.85
CA ILE A 111 -30.26 14.72 -2.24
C ILE A 111 -29.42 14.41 -1.01
N THR A 112 -29.37 15.33 -0.03
CA THR A 112 -28.60 15.09 1.20
C THR A 112 -29.18 13.92 2.01
N ILE A 113 -30.51 13.82 2.13
CA ILE A 113 -31.16 12.71 2.83
C ILE A 113 -30.87 11.37 2.13
N THR A 114 -31.07 11.28 0.82
CA THR A 114 -30.87 10.03 0.08
C THR A 114 -29.40 9.61 0.05
N ALA A 115 -28.46 10.55 -0.08
CA ALA A 115 -27.04 10.27 0.00
C ALA A 115 -26.62 9.81 1.41
N SER A 116 -27.08 10.48 2.48
CA SER A 116 -26.82 10.06 3.86
C SER A 116 -27.39 8.66 4.15
N LEU A 117 -28.64 8.40 3.76
CA LEU A 117 -29.25 7.07 3.93
C LEU A 117 -28.52 6.01 3.13
N GLY A 118 -28.19 6.27 1.87
CA GLY A 118 -27.43 5.33 1.04
C GLY A 118 -26.06 5.01 1.62
N ALA A 119 -25.35 6.00 2.16
CA ALA A 119 -24.07 5.80 2.84
C ALA A 119 -24.22 4.99 4.15
N LEU A 120 -25.24 5.28 4.97
CA LEU A 120 -25.52 4.52 6.19
C LEU A 120 -25.92 3.07 5.90
N VAL A 121 -26.74 2.84 4.87
CA VAL A 121 -27.11 1.49 4.41
C VAL A 121 -25.87 0.73 3.92
N LEU A 122 -24.98 1.39 3.18
CA LEU A 122 -23.74 0.78 2.73
C LEU A 122 -22.85 0.35 3.90
N ILE A 123 -22.60 1.25 4.86
CA ILE A 123 -21.77 0.96 6.04
C ILE A 123 -22.41 -0.14 6.87
N GLY A 124 -23.73 -0.08 7.08
CA GLY A 124 -24.48 -1.12 7.79
C GLY A 124 -24.41 -2.47 7.10
N TYR A 125 -24.56 -2.52 5.76
CA TYR A 125 -24.38 -3.74 4.98
C TYR A 125 -22.99 -4.31 5.17
N GLY A 126 -21.93 -3.50 4.98
CA GLY A 126 -20.55 -3.93 5.17
C GLY A 126 -20.29 -4.51 6.56
N ALA A 127 -20.78 -3.85 7.61
CA ALA A 127 -20.66 -4.31 8.98
C ALA A 127 -21.40 -5.65 9.24
N ILE A 128 -22.59 -5.83 8.66
CA ILE A 128 -23.39 -7.06 8.81
C ILE A 128 -22.76 -8.24 8.05
N VAL A 129 -22.21 -8.02 6.85
CA VAL A 129 -21.64 -9.10 6.04
C VAL A 129 -20.19 -9.41 6.36
N ASN A 130 -19.49 -8.56 7.13
CA ASN A 130 -18.09 -8.76 7.50
C ASN A 130 -17.79 -10.12 8.18
N PRO A 131 -18.65 -10.61 9.11
CA PRO A 131 -18.44 -11.91 9.75
C PRO A 131 -18.62 -13.12 8.82
N LEU A 132 -19.11 -12.92 7.58
CA LEU A 132 -19.30 -14.03 6.65
C LEU A 132 -17.95 -14.64 6.22
N PRO A 133 -17.92 -15.93 5.85
CA PRO A 133 -16.73 -16.57 5.29
C PRO A 133 -16.22 -15.88 4.01
N VAL A 134 -14.92 -15.99 3.71
CA VAL A 134 -14.27 -15.36 2.54
C VAL A 134 -14.92 -15.76 1.21
N GLY A 135 -15.44 -16.98 1.11
CA GLY A 135 -16.15 -17.48 -0.09
C GLY A 135 -17.61 -17.05 -0.22
N SER A 136 -18.15 -16.27 0.71
CA SER A 136 -19.56 -15.87 0.68
C SER A 136 -19.86 -14.95 -0.52
N PRO A 137 -20.98 -15.18 -1.26
CA PRO A 137 -21.41 -14.32 -2.37
C PRO A 137 -21.79 -12.90 -1.93
N TYR A 138 -21.91 -12.65 -0.61
CA TYR A 138 -22.33 -11.36 -0.04
C TYR A 138 -21.20 -10.61 0.67
N LYS A 139 -20.02 -11.22 0.84
CA LYS A 139 -18.91 -10.54 1.51
C LYS A 139 -18.29 -9.53 0.54
N LEU A 140 -18.18 -8.27 0.98
CA LEU A 140 -17.54 -7.20 0.21
C LEU A 140 -16.03 -7.44 0.10
N PHE A 141 -15.32 -7.19 1.20
CA PHE A 141 -13.87 -7.30 1.30
C PHE A 141 -13.47 -8.48 2.17
N PHE A 142 -12.31 -9.09 1.88
CA PHE A 142 -11.81 -10.19 2.70
C PHE A 142 -11.36 -9.73 4.10
N PHE A 143 -10.86 -8.50 4.23
CA PHE A 143 -10.34 -7.91 5.45
C PHE A 143 -11.38 -7.02 6.16
N PRO A 144 -11.42 -6.99 7.50
CA PRO A 144 -12.41 -6.23 8.25
C PRO A 144 -12.06 -4.75 8.46
N ASP A 145 -10.78 -4.39 8.27
CA ASP A 145 -10.24 -3.13 8.78
C ASP A 145 -10.84 -1.86 8.14
N TYR A 146 -11.38 -1.96 6.93
CA TYR A 146 -12.06 -0.85 6.24
C TYR A 146 -13.24 -0.29 7.06
N LEU A 147 -13.84 -1.11 7.93
CA LEU A 147 -14.92 -0.69 8.83
C LEU A 147 -14.46 0.36 9.84
N GLY A 148 -13.18 0.37 10.23
CA GLY A 148 -12.62 1.37 11.14
C GLY A 148 -12.69 2.79 10.56
N VAL A 149 -12.42 2.93 9.26
CA VAL A 149 -12.51 4.23 8.56
C VAL A 149 -13.96 4.63 8.34
N PHE A 150 -14.86 3.68 8.04
CA PHE A 150 -16.29 3.99 7.94
C PHE A 150 -16.91 4.39 9.28
N ALA A 151 -16.48 3.77 10.39
CA ALA A 151 -16.97 4.06 11.73
C ALA A 151 -16.85 5.54 12.10
N VAL A 152 -15.75 6.21 11.75
CA VAL A 152 -15.54 7.63 12.07
C VAL A 152 -16.44 8.57 11.25
N LEU A 153 -17.05 8.09 10.16
CA LEU A 153 -17.95 8.88 9.30
C LEU A 153 -19.43 8.76 9.70
N VAL A 154 -19.81 7.67 10.40
CA VAL A 154 -21.20 7.42 10.83
C VAL A 154 -21.84 8.58 11.59
N PRO A 155 -21.17 9.20 12.60
CA PRO A 155 -21.77 10.30 13.36
C PRO A 155 -22.12 11.50 12.47
N ALA A 156 -21.26 11.83 11.50
CA ALA A 156 -21.49 12.94 10.57
C ALA A 156 -22.66 12.66 9.63
N LEU A 157 -22.76 11.43 9.11
CA LEU A 157 -23.86 11.01 8.24
C LEU A 157 -25.21 11.06 8.97
N MET A 158 -25.25 10.59 10.22
CA MET A 158 -26.46 10.64 11.06
C MET A 158 -26.84 12.06 11.44
N TYR A 159 -25.85 12.90 11.76
CA TYR A 159 -26.07 14.33 11.99
C TYR A 159 -26.65 15.02 10.74
N LEU A 160 -26.10 14.78 9.56
CA LEU A 160 -26.58 15.38 8.30
C LEU A 160 -28.00 14.93 7.97
N LEU A 161 -28.31 13.66 8.21
CA LEU A 161 -29.66 13.12 8.07
C LEU A 161 -30.63 13.84 9.02
N ALA A 162 -30.30 13.91 10.31
CA ALA A 162 -31.14 14.57 11.31
C ALA A 162 -31.32 16.07 11.01
N TYR A 163 -30.24 16.76 10.62
CA TYR A 163 -30.26 18.17 10.25
C TYR A 163 -31.25 18.47 9.13
N ASN A 164 -31.36 17.54 8.17
CA ASN A 164 -32.28 17.67 7.05
C ASN A 164 -33.68 17.13 7.34
N ILE A 165 -33.92 16.40 8.44
CA ILE A 165 -35.25 15.86 8.77
C ILE A 165 -35.98 16.74 9.79
N THR A 166 -35.27 17.24 10.79
CA THR A 166 -35.86 17.92 11.94
C THR A 166 -35.20 19.27 12.22
N ALA A 167 -36.01 20.26 12.60
CA ALA A 167 -35.53 21.55 13.08
C ALA A 167 -35.08 21.51 14.55
N ASN A 168 -35.47 20.48 15.31
CA ASN A 168 -35.22 20.40 16.75
C ASN A 168 -33.75 20.04 17.04
N THR A 169 -33.01 20.97 17.65
CA THR A 169 -31.59 20.79 18.02
C THR A 169 -31.37 19.63 19.00
N ASN A 170 -32.27 19.38 19.94
CA ASN A 170 -32.11 18.29 20.90
C ASN A 170 -32.21 16.92 20.22
N VAL A 171 -33.15 16.78 19.28
CA VAL A 171 -33.27 15.56 18.46
C VAL A 171 -32.02 15.36 17.61
N ARG A 172 -31.51 16.43 16.97
CA ARG A 172 -30.26 16.36 16.18
C ARG A 172 -29.07 15.91 17.04
N ASN A 173 -28.93 16.47 18.24
CA ASN A 173 -27.87 16.09 19.16
C ASN A 173 -28.01 14.64 19.63
N ALA A 174 -29.23 14.19 19.97
CA ALA A 174 -29.48 12.80 20.35
C ALA A 174 -29.15 11.81 19.22
N VAL A 175 -29.55 12.12 17.99
CA VAL A 175 -29.21 11.31 16.80
C VAL A 175 -27.70 11.31 16.54
N THR A 176 -27.01 12.42 16.80
CA THR A 176 -25.54 12.50 16.66
C THR A 176 -24.83 11.63 17.70
N VAL A 177 -25.28 11.66 18.96
CA VAL A 177 -24.78 10.77 20.03
C VAL A 177 -25.02 9.31 19.69
N PHE A 178 -26.22 8.97 19.21
CA PHE A 178 -26.50 7.63 18.71
C PHE A 178 -25.58 7.27 17.53
N GLY A 179 -25.25 8.23 16.66
CA GLY A 179 -24.28 8.05 15.58
C GLY A 179 -22.87 7.71 16.07
N PHE A 180 -22.42 8.27 17.20
CA PHE A 180 -21.16 7.85 17.84
C PHE A 180 -21.24 6.42 18.38
N VAL A 181 -22.36 6.05 19.01
CA VAL A 181 -22.58 4.65 19.47
C VAL A 181 -22.59 3.68 18.29
N ALA A 182 -23.30 4.02 17.22
CA ALA A 182 -23.34 3.23 16.00
C ALA A 182 -21.95 3.13 15.33
N GLY A 183 -21.17 4.22 15.30
CA GLY A 183 -19.79 4.21 14.84
C GLY A 183 -18.91 3.26 15.65
N MET A 184 -19.00 3.30 16.99
CA MET A 184 -18.28 2.35 17.87
C MET A 184 -18.72 0.91 17.63
N ALA A 185 -20.01 0.65 17.39
CA ALA A 185 -20.51 -0.68 17.06
C ALA A 185 -19.97 -1.20 15.71
N VAL A 186 -19.91 -0.33 14.69
CA VAL A 186 -19.29 -0.67 13.39
C VAL A 186 -17.80 -1.00 13.55
N ALA A 187 -17.06 -0.19 14.31
CA ALA A 187 -15.65 -0.46 14.59
C ALA A 187 -15.45 -1.77 15.38
N TYR A 188 -16.35 -2.08 16.32
CA TYR A 188 -16.35 -3.35 17.05
C TYR A 188 -16.59 -4.55 16.13
N LEU A 189 -17.53 -4.46 15.18
CA LEU A 189 -17.78 -5.51 14.19
C LEU A 189 -16.61 -5.71 13.22
N GLY A 190 -15.73 -4.72 13.09
CA GLY A 190 -14.46 -4.81 12.37
C GLY A 190 -13.26 -5.21 13.24
N ASP A 191 -13.48 -5.58 14.51
CA ASP A 191 -12.45 -5.83 15.53
C ASP A 191 -11.39 -4.72 15.65
N ASN A 192 -11.78 -3.47 15.40
CA ASN A 192 -10.88 -2.33 15.37
C ASN A 192 -11.01 -1.49 16.66
N ARG A 193 -10.35 -1.95 17.72
CA ARG A 193 -10.34 -1.27 19.04
C ARG A 193 -9.74 0.14 18.97
N GLY A 194 -8.76 0.36 18.10
CA GLY A 194 -8.17 1.68 17.85
C GLY A 194 -9.21 2.67 17.31
N ALA A 195 -10.01 2.25 16.34
CA ALA A 195 -11.10 3.06 15.80
C ALA A 195 -12.16 3.38 16.86
N ILE A 196 -12.50 2.44 17.76
CA ILE A 196 -13.41 2.72 18.89
C ILE A 196 -12.87 3.86 19.77
N ALA A 197 -11.59 3.78 20.16
CA ALA A 197 -10.95 4.80 20.98
C ALA A 197 -10.92 6.17 20.27
N ILE A 198 -10.65 6.20 18.96
CA ILE A 198 -10.65 7.42 18.15
C ILE A 198 -12.05 8.04 18.05
N VAL A 199 -13.08 7.23 17.76
CA VAL A 199 -14.49 7.69 17.71
C VAL A 199 -14.92 8.28 19.07
N LEU A 200 -14.49 7.68 20.18
CA LEU A 200 -14.81 8.16 21.52
C LEU A 200 -14.06 9.47 21.85
N VAL A 201 -12.73 9.49 21.71
CA VAL A 201 -11.88 10.60 22.18
C VAL A 201 -11.89 11.77 21.20
N CYS A 202 -11.48 11.53 19.95
CA CYS A 202 -11.41 12.58 18.92
C CYS A 202 -12.80 12.96 18.41
N GLY A 203 -13.70 11.98 18.31
CA GLY A 203 -15.07 12.18 17.83
C GLY A 203 -15.99 12.78 18.88
N LEU A 204 -16.49 11.96 19.81
CA LEU A 204 -17.49 12.39 20.80
C LEU A 204 -16.92 13.50 21.71
N GLY A 205 -15.69 13.34 22.20
CA GLY A 205 -15.01 14.36 23.00
C GLY A 205 -14.86 15.69 22.25
N GLY A 206 -14.33 15.65 21.03
CA GLY A 206 -14.17 16.84 20.18
C GLY A 206 -15.50 17.54 19.85
N TRP A 207 -16.55 16.76 19.59
CA TRP A 207 -17.90 17.27 19.35
C TRP A 207 -18.48 17.95 20.60
N LEU A 208 -18.45 17.29 21.76
CA LEU A 208 -18.98 17.83 23.02
C LEU A 208 -18.28 19.13 23.41
N ILE A 209 -16.95 19.16 23.38
CA ILE A 209 -16.16 20.37 23.68
C ILE A 209 -16.61 21.52 22.77
N THR A 210 -16.71 21.27 21.46
CA THR A 210 -17.07 22.31 20.49
C THR A 210 -18.51 22.80 20.67
N VAL A 211 -19.46 21.91 20.93
CA VAL A 211 -20.86 22.28 21.21
C VAL A 211 -20.97 23.13 22.47
N LEU A 212 -20.32 22.72 23.56
CA LEU A 212 -20.34 23.45 24.84
C LEU A 212 -19.72 24.83 24.69
N VAL A 213 -18.58 24.92 24.01
CA VAL A 213 -17.90 26.20 23.74
C VAL A 213 -18.76 27.12 22.88
N GLN A 214 -19.40 26.60 21.83
CA GLN A 214 -20.28 27.41 20.99
C GLN A 214 -21.52 27.93 21.71
N ARG A 215 -22.03 27.18 22.69
CA ARG A 215 -23.23 27.53 23.44
C ARG A 215 -22.97 28.50 24.58
N PHE A 216 -21.85 28.35 25.28
CA PHE A 216 -21.62 29.03 26.56
C PHE A 216 -20.40 29.96 26.59
N ALA A 217 -19.46 29.82 25.65
CA ALA A 217 -18.22 30.57 25.71
C ALA A 217 -18.25 31.87 24.89
N SER A 218 -17.36 32.79 25.23
CA SER A 218 -17.18 34.03 24.48
C SER A 218 -16.68 33.78 23.06
N LEU A 219 -16.89 34.74 22.16
CA LEU A 219 -16.38 34.68 20.77
C LEU A 219 -14.86 34.45 20.71
N LYS A 220 -14.10 35.01 21.67
CA LYS A 220 -12.63 34.81 21.76
C LYS A 220 -12.29 33.34 22.03
N ILE A 221 -12.99 32.70 22.97
CA ILE A 221 -12.79 31.30 23.31
C ILE A 221 -13.19 30.40 22.14
N ASN A 222 -14.30 30.68 21.46
CA ASN A 222 -14.70 29.94 20.26
C ASN A 222 -13.63 30.00 19.16
N LYS A 223 -13.09 31.20 18.87
CA LYS A 223 -11.98 31.36 17.92
C LYS A 223 -10.73 30.58 18.35
N ALA A 224 -10.40 30.58 19.64
CA ALA A 224 -9.28 29.82 20.17
C ALA A 224 -9.48 28.31 20.00
N VAL A 225 -10.67 27.78 20.29
CA VAL A 225 -10.98 26.35 20.11
C VAL A 225 -10.92 25.93 18.64
N LEU A 226 -11.42 26.75 17.71
CA LEU A 226 -11.30 26.45 16.27
C LEU A 226 -9.84 26.51 15.78
N PHE A 227 -9.02 27.41 16.35
CA PHE A 227 -7.59 27.45 16.08
C PHE A 227 -6.90 26.18 16.61
N LEU A 228 -7.18 25.78 17.86
CA LEU A 228 -6.64 24.55 18.46
C LEU A 228 -7.09 23.30 17.69
N ALA A 229 -8.34 23.25 17.23
CA ALA A 229 -8.82 22.17 16.36
C ALA A 229 -8.05 22.12 15.04
N SER A 230 -7.76 23.28 14.43
CA SER A 230 -6.93 23.35 13.22
C SER A 230 -5.49 22.92 13.48
N LEU A 231 -4.93 23.28 14.65
CA LEU A 231 -3.60 22.86 15.07
C LEU A 231 -3.56 21.35 15.33
N ALA A 232 -4.62 20.77 15.89
CA ALA A 232 -4.73 19.34 16.14
C ALA A 232 -4.63 18.52 14.84
N ILE A 233 -5.12 19.03 13.70
CA ILE A 233 -4.95 18.38 12.38
C ILE A 233 -3.48 18.16 12.03
N VAL A 234 -2.57 19.05 12.47
CA VAL A 234 -1.12 18.91 12.26
C VAL A 234 -0.48 18.12 13.40
N MET A 235 -0.88 18.37 14.64
CA MET A 235 -0.27 17.76 15.81
C MET A 235 -0.59 16.26 15.92
N ILE A 236 -1.78 15.81 15.54
CA ILE A 236 -2.15 14.38 15.60
C ILE A 236 -1.16 13.50 14.79
N PRO A 237 -0.97 13.72 13.46
CA PRO A 237 -0.03 12.92 12.70
C PRO A 237 1.39 13.10 13.24
N ALA A 238 1.83 14.33 13.55
CA ALA A 238 3.17 14.58 14.08
C ALA A 238 3.44 13.84 15.40
N SER A 239 2.48 13.79 16.32
CA SER A 239 2.58 13.05 17.57
C SER A 239 2.59 11.55 17.34
N ILE A 240 1.81 11.03 16.39
CA ILE A 240 1.83 9.62 16.02
C ILE A 240 3.18 9.23 15.41
N PHE A 241 3.72 10.05 14.49
CA PHE A 241 5.07 9.84 13.96
C PHE A 241 6.13 9.86 15.04
N ALA A 242 6.11 10.85 15.93
CA ALA A 242 7.05 10.92 17.04
C ALA A 242 6.95 9.68 17.95
N LEU A 243 5.74 9.20 18.22
CA LEU A 243 5.51 7.98 19.00
C LEU A 243 6.05 6.74 18.28
N ILE A 244 5.81 6.61 16.97
CA ILE A 244 6.34 5.50 16.15
C ILE A 244 7.87 5.48 16.20
N LEU A 245 8.51 6.64 16.00
CA LEU A 245 9.97 6.77 16.06
C LEU A 245 10.53 6.45 17.45
N TRP A 246 9.83 6.88 18.50
CA TRP A 246 10.23 6.58 19.87
C TRP A 246 10.13 5.07 20.17
N VAL A 247 9.03 4.43 19.80
CA VAL A 247 8.85 2.97 19.97
C VAL A 247 9.90 2.18 19.19
N GLY A 248 10.23 2.60 17.97
CA GLY A 248 11.21 1.90 17.13
C GLY A 248 12.65 1.96 17.65
N ARG A 249 12.99 2.97 18.45
CA ARG A 249 14.34 3.10 19.04
C ARG A 249 14.54 2.17 20.22
N ASP A 250 13.53 2.05 21.08
CA ASP A 250 13.69 1.48 22.42
C ASP A 250 13.27 0.01 22.52
N TYR A 251 12.56 -0.54 21.52
CA TYR A 251 12.01 -1.89 21.59
C TYR A 251 12.50 -2.81 20.46
N GLN A 252 13.04 -3.97 20.85
CA GLN A 252 13.20 -5.12 19.96
C GLN A 252 11.97 -6.05 20.05
N ALA A 253 11.64 -6.76 18.97
CA ALA A 253 10.46 -7.63 18.89
C ALA A 253 10.34 -8.61 20.06
N ASN A 254 11.47 -9.22 20.45
CA ASN A 254 11.55 -10.21 21.51
C ASN A 254 11.25 -9.62 22.90
N GLN A 255 11.31 -8.30 23.06
CA GLN A 255 11.01 -7.59 24.30
C GLN A 255 9.54 -7.16 24.40
N LEU A 256 8.80 -7.20 23.29
CA LEU A 256 7.40 -6.75 23.27
C LEU A 256 6.43 -7.79 23.88
N GLY A 257 6.83 -9.07 23.98
CA GLY A 257 6.07 -10.11 24.68
C GLY A 257 4.56 -10.09 24.37
N GLU A 258 3.72 -10.13 25.42
CA GLU A 258 2.25 -10.05 25.34
C GLU A 258 1.70 -8.62 25.09
N PHE A 259 2.54 -7.58 24.98
CA PHE A 259 2.09 -6.21 24.74
C PHE A 259 1.73 -5.98 23.26
N THR A 260 0.69 -6.67 22.81
CA THR A 260 0.12 -6.57 21.45
C THR A 260 -0.24 -5.14 21.04
N LEU A 261 -0.50 -4.25 22.01
CA LEU A 261 -0.87 -2.85 21.77
C LEU A 261 0.25 -2.04 21.10
N PHE A 262 1.52 -2.33 21.39
CA PHE A 262 2.67 -1.62 20.80
C PHE A 262 3.19 -2.27 19.52
N TYR A 263 2.85 -3.54 19.26
CA TYR A 263 3.30 -4.26 18.06
C TYR A 263 3.00 -3.49 16.77
N SER A 264 1.80 -2.93 16.67
CA SER A 264 1.35 -2.13 15.53
C SER A 264 2.24 -0.88 15.31
N LEU A 265 2.64 -0.20 16.39
CA LEU A 265 3.51 0.98 16.33
C LEU A 265 4.95 0.59 16.00
N TRP A 266 5.44 -0.49 16.60
CA TRP A 266 6.75 -1.06 16.32
C TRP A 266 6.88 -1.51 14.85
N SER A 267 5.92 -2.26 14.32
CA SER A 267 5.88 -2.64 12.90
C SER A 267 5.97 -1.41 12.00
N ARG A 268 5.24 -0.33 12.30
CA ARG A 268 5.30 0.92 11.51
C ARG A 268 6.65 1.62 11.63
N SER A 269 7.33 1.51 12.77
CA SER A 269 8.67 2.07 12.96
C SER A 269 9.70 1.36 12.09
N LEU A 270 9.59 0.04 11.95
CA LEU A 270 10.41 -0.73 11.01
C LEU A 270 10.13 -0.30 9.57
N MET A 271 8.86 -0.17 9.19
CA MET A 271 8.49 0.32 7.86
C MET A 271 9.12 1.69 7.59
N PHE A 272 8.97 2.63 8.52
CA PHE A 272 9.53 3.98 8.40
C PHE A 272 11.05 3.94 8.23
N ASN A 273 11.76 3.15 9.05
CA ASN A 273 13.21 3.00 8.97
C ASN A 273 13.66 2.43 7.62
N ILE A 274 12.89 1.49 7.06
CA ILE A 274 13.20 0.89 5.76
C ILE A 274 12.93 1.85 4.62
N THR A 275 11.80 2.58 4.68
CA THR A 275 11.41 3.53 3.63
C THR A 275 12.25 4.80 3.63
N THR A 276 12.97 5.14 4.71
CA THR A 276 13.95 6.24 4.69
C THR A 276 15.10 5.99 3.71
N HIS A 277 15.54 4.73 3.53
CA HIS A 277 16.59 4.39 2.56
C HIS A 277 16.20 4.68 1.11
N ALA A 278 14.89 4.65 0.79
CA ALA A 278 14.41 5.01 -0.54
C ALA A 278 14.65 6.49 -0.88
N PHE A 279 14.60 7.38 0.12
CA PHE A 279 14.93 8.79 -0.09
C PHE A 279 16.42 8.98 -0.40
N ASP A 280 17.29 8.23 0.28
CA ASP A 280 18.74 8.32 0.07
C ASP A 280 19.14 7.83 -1.33
N ASP A 281 18.59 6.70 -1.77
CA ASP A 281 18.84 6.15 -3.11
C ASP A 281 18.26 7.02 -4.25
N GLY A 282 17.12 7.65 -4.02
CA GLY A 282 16.47 8.50 -5.02
C GLY A 282 17.10 9.90 -5.18
N GLY A 283 17.99 10.29 -4.25
CA GLY A 283 18.67 11.58 -4.24
C GLY A 283 17.77 12.76 -3.83
N TRP A 284 18.30 13.98 -3.88
CA TRP A 284 17.64 15.17 -3.30
C TRP A 284 16.25 15.50 -3.89
N LEU A 285 15.95 15.07 -5.13
CA LEU A 285 14.64 15.30 -5.76
C LEU A 285 13.51 14.54 -5.06
N THR A 286 13.77 13.33 -4.54
CA THR A 286 12.74 12.54 -3.85
C THR A 286 12.33 13.18 -2.52
N TYR A 287 13.21 13.95 -1.88
CA TYR A 287 12.87 14.74 -0.70
C TYR A 287 11.83 15.86 -1.00
N ILE A 288 11.71 16.29 -2.26
CA ILE A 288 10.74 17.33 -2.67
C ILE A 288 9.51 16.70 -3.31
N PHE A 289 9.71 15.80 -4.27
CA PHE A 289 8.64 15.21 -5.08
C PHE A 289 8.13 13.88 -4.54
N GLY A 290 8.80 13.27 -3.56
CA GLY A 290 8.52 11.92 -3.09
C GLY A 290 9.08 10.83 -4.02
N ASN A 291 8.81 9.58 -3.66
CA ASN A 291 9.17 8.36 -4.37
C ASN A 291 8.06 7.85 -5.31
N GLY A 292 6.90 8.52 -5.33
CA GLY A 292 5.71 8.09 -6.06
C GLY A 292 4.73 7.27 -5.23
N PHE A 293 3.45 7.36 -5.58
CA PHE A 293 2.39 6.56 -4.97
C PHE A 293 2.49 5.08 -5.36
N GLY A 294 2.12 4.18 -4.45
CA GLY A 294 2.24 2.73 -4.65
C GLY A 294 3.67 2.17 -4.60
N HIS A 295 4.69 3.01 -4.38
CA HIS A 295 6.09 2.58 -4.34
C HIS A 295 6.56 2.12 -2.95
N SER A 296 5.72 2.25 -1.93
CA SER A 296 6.04 1.81 -0.56
C SER A 296 6.33 0.31 -0.50
N LEU A 297 5.59 -0.51 -1.27
CA LEU A 297 5.89 -1.94 -1.43
C LEU A 297 7.31 -2.18 -1.96
N PHE A 298 7.73 -1.46 -2.99
CA PHE A 298 9.07 -1.62 -3.57
C PHE A 298 10.17 -1.19 -2.61
N ALA A 299 9.96 -0.12 -1.85
CA ALA A 299 10.90 0.30 -0.82
C ALA A 299 11.01 -0.77 0.28
N ILE A 300 9.87 -1.29 0.78
CA ILE A 300 9.86 -2.35 1.78
C ILE A 300 10.58 -3.59 1.26
N GLN A 301 10.29 -4.01 0.04
CA GLN A 301 10.97 -5.14 -0.60
C GLN A 301 12.47 -4.86 -0.77
N LYS A 302 12.86 -3.76 -1.43
CA LYS A 302 14.28 -3.46 -1.75
C LYS A 302 15.16 -3.32 -0.50
N TYR A 303 14.62 -2.77 0.59
CA TYR A 303 15.39 -2.42 1.79
C TYR A 303 15.08 -3.31 3.01
N LEU A 304 14.38 -4.44 2.83
CA LEU A 304 13.95 -5.32 3.92
C LEU A 304 15.09 -5.76 4.85
N VAL A 305 16.29 -5.92 4.30
CA VAL A 305 17.50 -6.33 5.05
C VAL A 305 17.86 -5.35 6.18
N PHE A 306 17.52 -4.07 6.01
CA PHE A 306 17.76 -2.99 6.98
C PHE A 306 16.72 -2.94 8.11
N SER A 307 15.72 -3.82 8.09
CA SER A 307 14.76 -3.98 9.20
C SER A 307 15.40 -4.43 10.51
N GLY A 308 16.62 -4.99 10.47
CA GLY A 308 17.26 -5.63 11.61
C GLY A 308 16.56 -6.92 12.08
N GLN A 309 15.56 -7.41 11.34
CA GLN A 309 14.87 -8.67 11.65
C GLN A 309 15.72 -9.88 11.27
N ASP A 310 15.49 -10.97 11.99
CA ASP A 310 15.94 -12.32 11.64
C ASP A 310 15.02 -12.87 10.54
N PHE A 311 15.59 -13.40 9.46
CA PHE A 311 14.85 -13.96 8.33
C PHE A 311 14.55 -15.45 8.52
N LEU A 312 15.26 -16.13 9.42
CA LEU A 312 15.00 -17.53 9.79
C LEU A 312 13.83 -17.63 10.76
N ASN A 313 13.78 -16.71 11.73
CA ASN A 313 12.73 -16.65 12.75
C ASN A 313 12.08 -15.26 12.77
N PRO A 314 11.42 -14.83 11.67
CA PRO A 314 10.86 -13.50 11.58
C PRO A 314 9.73 -13.31 12.59
N THR A 315 9.92 -12.34 13.48
CA THR A 315 8.90 -11.87 14.42
C THR A 315 7.99 -10.79 13.83
N TRP A 316 8.41 -10.23 12.69
CA TRP A 316 7.68 -9.18 12.01
C TRP A 316 6.71 -9.76 10.97
N ASP A 317 5.44 -9.34 11.03
CA ASP A 317 4.37 -9.87 10.19
C ASP A 317 4.52 -9.54 8.70
N THR A 318 5.37 -8.57 8.33
CA THR A 318 5.78 -8.28 6.93
C THR A 318 6.34 -9.46 6.18
N PHE A 319 6.95 -10.43 6.85
CA PHE A 319 7.42 -11.65 6.19
C PHE A 319 6.28 -12.60 5.78
N SER A 320 5.10 -12.44 6.38
CA SER A 320 3.94 -13.31 6.18
C SER A 320 2.75 -12.63 5.48
N ARG A 321 2.77 -11.29 5.37
CA ARG A 321 1.66 -10.48 4.84
C ARG A 321 2.08 -9.69 3.62
N ASP A 322 1.14 -9.44 2.72
CA ASP A 322 1.34 -8.51 1.62
C ASP A 322 1.18 -7.05 2.10
N TYR A 323 2.29 -6.34 2.28
CA TYR A 323 2.28 -4.91 2.61
C TYR A 323 2.23 -4.07 1.35
N VAL A 324 1.08 -3.48 1.06
CA VAL A 324 0.88 -2.69 -0.17
C VAL A 324 0.94 -1.18 0.08
N HIS A 325 1.15 -0.77 1.33
CA HIS A 325 1.17 0.64 1.77
C HIS A 325 1.78 0.75 3.19
N THR A 326 2.01 1.98 3.68
CA THR A 326 2.70 2.26 4.96
C THR A 326 1.85 2.23 6.24
N HIS A 327 0.57 1.87 6.14
CA HIS A 327 -0.46 2.00 7.19
C HIS A 327 -0.52 3.40 7.86
N SER A 328 -0.22 4.47 7.11
CA SER A 328 -0.42 5.86 7.50
C SER A 328 -0.55 6.74 6.26
N ILE A 329 -1.75 7.24 5.97
CA ILE A 329 -1.99 8.12 4.81
C ILE A 329 -1.13 9.39 4.82
N PRO A 330 -0.98 10.12 5.94
CA PRO A 330 -0.06 11.26 5.99
C PRO A 330 1.37 10.85 5.64
N TYR A 331 1.82 9.65 6.06
CA TYR A 331 3.14 9.17 5.68
C TYR A 331 3.21 8.79 4.22
N GLU A 332 2.22 8.09 3.69
CA GLU A 332 2.16 7.72 2.28
C GLU A 332 2.20 8.98 1.41
N ILE A 333 1.45 10.04 1.77
CA ILE A 333 1.48 11.32 1.04
C ILE A 333 2.87 11.97 1.10
N LEU A 334 3.53 11.95 2.26
CA LEU A 334 4.90 12.46 2.41
C LEU A 334 5.90 11.64 1.59
N PHE A 335 5.83 10.32 1.71
CA PHE A 335 6.69 9.36 1.02
C PHE A 335 6.52 9.46 -0.50
N SER A 336 5.28 9.59 -0.98
CA SER A 336 4.93 9.50 -2.39
C SER A 336 4.93 10.81 -3.14
N SER A 337 4.60 11.93 -2.49
CA SER A 337 4.50 13.25 -3.14
C SER A 337 5.22 14.38 -2.39
N GLY A 338 6.01 14.03 -1.37
CA GLY A 338 6.87 14.95 -0.64
C GLY A 338 6.14 15.87 0.35
N PRO A 339 6.88 16.76 1.02
CA PRO A 339 6.36 17.60 2.09
C PRO A 339 5.30 18.60 1.62
N ILE A 340 5.37 19.06 0.36
CA ILE A 340 4.37 19.98 -0.21
C ILE A 340 3.00 19.31 -0.30
N ALA A 341 2.94 18.05 -0.72
CA ALA A 341 1.71 17.28 -0.76
C ALA A 341 1.12 17.07 0.63
N LEU A 342 1.97 16.74 1.62
CA LEU A 342 1.55 16.59 3.01
C LEU A 342 0.93 17.89 3.55
N ILE A 343 1.57 19.05 3.29
CA ILE A 343 1.05 20.36 3.69
C ILE A 343 -0.31 20.62 3.04
N LEU A 344 -0.45 20.36 1.73
CA LEU A 344 -1.71 20.54 1.01
C LEU A 344 -2.80 19.61 1.56
N TYR A 345 -2.49 18.35 1.81
CA TYR A 345 -3.41 17.37 2.39
C TYR A 345 -3.93 17.83 3.76
N LEU A 346 -3.05 18.22 4.69
CA LEU A 346 -3.46 18.73 6.00
C LEU A 346 -4.23 20.06 5.87
N ALA A 347 -3.86 20.90 4.91
CA ALA A 347 -4.55 22.16 4.65
C ALA A 347 -6.02 21.93 4.22
N ILE A 348 -6.35 20.86 3.48
CA ILE A 348 -7.74 20.51 3.14
C ILE A 348 -8.61 20.47 4.41
N PHE A 349 -8.17 19.75 5.45
CA PHE A 349 -8.93 19.62 6.71
C PHE A 349 -8.92 20.90 7.55
N ILE A 350 -7.81 21.63 7.58
CA ILE A 350 -7.73 22.94 8.25
C ILE A 350 -8.74 23.92 7.63
N PHE A 351 -8.79 24.00 6.31
CA PHE A 351 -9.74 24.88 5.62
C PHE A 351 -11.17 24.37 5.73
N TRP A 352 -11.39 23.06 5.76
CA TRP A 352 -12.72 22.51 6.01
C TRP A 352 -13.28 22.96 7.37
N ILE A 353 -12.49 22.91 8.45
CA ILE A 353 -12.89 23.43 9.78
C ILE A 353 -13.19 24.94 9.73
N LYS A 354 -12.36 25.70 9.02
CA LYS A 354 -12.48 27.17 8.95
C LYS A 354 -13.68 27.62 8.11
N GLU A 355 -13.95 26.94 7.00
CA GLU A 355 -14.99 27.27 6.02
C GLU A 355 -16.32 26.57 6.29
N ALA A 356 -16.38 25.64 7.26
CA ALA A 356 -17.62 25.00 7.69
C ALA A 356 -18.68 26.02 8.13
N ALA A 357 -19.93 25.79 7.73
CA ALA A 357 -21.05 26.60 8.17
C ALA A 357 -21.19 26.51 9.71
N VAL A 358 -21.59 27.61 10.36
CA VAL A 358 -21.58 27.74 11.82
C VAL A 358 -22.29 26.57 12.51
N GLN A 359 -23.44 26.15 11.99
CA GLN A 359 -24.23 25.04 12.51
C GLN A 359 -23.54 23.66 12.44
N HIS A 360 -22.58 23.49 11.53
CA HIS A 360 -21.89 22.22 11.26
C HIS A 360 -20.50 22.15 11.90
N LYS A 361 -19.98 23.27 12.43
CA LYS A 361 -18.61 23.34 12.95
C LYS A 361 -18.26 22.26 13.97
N ALA A 362 -19.17 21.95 14.90
CA ALA A 362 -18.89 20.93 15.91
C ALA A 362 -18.71 19.53 15.32
N ILE A 363 -19.58 19.12 14.38
CA ILE A 363 -19.46 17.81 13.73
C ILE A 363 -18.27 17.76 12.78
N VAL A 364 -17.93 18.88 12.13
CA VAL A 364 -16.76 18.98 11.24
C VAL A 364 -15.46 18.82 12.04
N VAL A 365 -15.30 19.51 13.17
CA VAL A 365 -14.13 19.36 14.04
C VAL A 365 -13.96 17.91 14.49
N ALA A 366 -15.04 17.30 14.99
CA ALA A 366 -15.03 15.90 15.44
C ALA A 366 -14.66 14.93 14.31
N THR A 367 -15.26 15.11 13.13
CA THR A 367 -15.04 14.22 11.97
C THR A 367 -13.63 14.39 11.42
N ALA A 368 -13.15 15.63 11.24
CA ALA A 368 -11.81 15.90 10.73
C ALA A 368 -10.72 15.37 11.67
N ALA A 369 -10.86 15.57 12.98
CA ALA A 369 -9.92 15.05 13.96
C ALA A 369 -9.93 13.51 14.02
N SER A 370 -11.12 12.89 14.04
CA SER A 370 -11.25 11.43 14.04
C SER A 370 -10.69 10.81 12.76
N TYR A 371 -10.97 11.43 11.62
CA TYR A 371 -10.49 11.00 10.32
C TYR A 371 -8.97 11.07 10.22
N ILE A 372 -8.36 12.20 10.60
CA ILE A 372 -6.90 12.35 10.58
C ILE A 372 -6.24 11.39 11.57
N ALA A 373 -6.83 11.17 12.74
CA ALA A 373 -6.32 10.19 13.70
C ALA A 373 -6.34 8.76 13.14
N ILE A 374 -7.46 8.31 12.56
CA ILE A 374 -7.52 6.95 11.99
C ILE A 374 -6.63 6.83 10.76
N ALA A 375 -6.59 7.83 9.87
CA ALA A 375 -5.76 7.84 8.68
C ALA A 375 -4.25 7.93 8.99
N SER A 376 -3.86 8.43 10.17
CA SER A 376 -2.46 8.43 10.62
C SER A 376 -2.00 7.07 11.15
N LEU A 377 -2.94 6.18 11.48
CA LEU A 377 -2.67 4.84 11.99
C LEU A 377 -3.11 3.76 11.01
N TRP A 378 -3.78 4.11 9.91
CA TRP A 378 -4.39 3.16 9.01
C TRP A 378 -4.38 3.66 7.55
N PHE A 379 -4.69 2.77 6.62
CA PHE A 379 -4.88 3.12 5.21
C PHE A 379 -6.29 3.56 4.90
N GLU A 380 -6.46 4.16 3.72
CA GLU A 380 -7.74 4.60 3.19
C GLU A 380 -8.08 3.77 1.95
N PHE A 381 -9.25 3.15 1.97
CA PHE A 381 -9.77 2.50 0.78
C PHE A 381 -10.45 3.53 -0.13
N ALA A 382 -10.28 3.40 -1.45
CA ALA A 382 -10.86 4.34 -2.43
C ALA A 382 -12.37 4.60 -2.28
N THR A 383 -13.12 3.65 -1.69
CA THR A 383 -14.56 3.80 -1.42
C THR A 383 -14.91 4.81 -0.36
N VAL A 384 -13.95 5.21 0.49
CA VAL A 384 -14.16 6.20 1.55
C VAL A 384 -14.28 7.59 0.93
N ILE A 385 -13.55 7.86 -0.15
CA ILE A 385 -13.44 9.16 -0.82
C ILE A 385 -14.81 9.78 -1.14
N PRO A 386 -15.77 9.09 -1.79
CA PRO A 386 -17.07 9.69 -2.09
C PRO A 386 -17.88 10.05 -0.84
N LEU A 387 -17.74 9.29 0.26
CA LEU A 387 -18.46 9.54 1.51
C LEU A 387 -17.85 10.73 2.25
N LEU A 388 -16.52 10.75 2.37
CA LEU A 388 -15.79 11.86 2.96
C LEU A 388 -16.05 13.16 2.19
N ALA A 389 -15.94 13.13 0.86
CA ALA A 389 -16.25 14.27 0.00
C ALA A 389 -17.67 14.78 0.19
N PHE A 390 -18.65 13.89 0.31
CA PHE A 390 -20.05 14.26 0.56
C PHE A 390 -20.22 14.98 1.91
N ILE A 391 -19.66 14.42 2.99
CA ILE A 391 -19.72 15.02 4.34
C ILE A 391 -19.03 16.39 4.34
N MET A 392 -17.84 16.48 3.76
CA MET A 392 -17.09 17.72 3.65
C MET A 392 -17.89 18.77 2.91
N ALA A 393 -18.34 18.44 1.69
CA ALA A 393 -19.00 19.39 0.82
C ALA A 393 -20.33 19.89 1.38
N THR A 394 -21.13 19.03 2.00
CA THR A 394 -22.45 19.41 2.56
C THR A 394 -22.36 20.23 3.85
N THR A 395 -21.18 20.28 4.49
CA THR A 395 -20.96 21.04 5.72
C THR A 395 -20.28 22.39 5.50
N LEU A 396 -19.82 22.68 4.28
CA LEU A 396 -19.21 23.96 3.91
C LEU A 396 -20.21 25.12 3.96
N GLY A 397 -19.72 26.31 4.30
CA GLY A 397 -20.48 27.56 4.20
C GLY A 397 -20.68 27.99 2.74
N HIS A 398 -21.76 28.72 2.48
CA HIS A 398 -21.99 29.31 1.16
C HIS A 398 -21.12 30.57 0.99
N ALA A 399 -20.30 30.59 -0.06
CA ALA A 399 -19.57 31.80 -0.44
C ALA A 399 -20.47 32.76 -1.23
N SER A 400 -20.31 34.07 -1.00
CA SER A 400 -21.05 35.12 -1.74
C SER A 400 -20.65 35.15 -3.21
N TYR A 401 -21.64 35.15 -4.10
CA TYR A 401 -21.48 34.97 -5.54
C TYR A 401 -20.77 36.16 -6.20
N LYS A 402 -19.81 35.87 -7.08
CA LYS A 402 -19.27 36.84 -8.04
C LYS A 402 -19.38 36.27 -9.45
N LYS A 403 -19.90 37.05 -10.39
CA LYS A 403 -20.05 36.63 -11.78
C LYS A 403 -18.68 36.40 -12.41
N ALA A 404 -18.43 35.19 -12.93
CA ALA A 404 -17.28 34.91 -13.78
C ALA A 404 -17.54 35.34 -15.24
N GLY A 405 -16.51 35.87 -15.91
CA GLY A 405 -16.57 36.17 -17.35
C GLY A 405 -16.65 34.90 -18.22
N ALA A 406 -17.23 35.00 -19.42
CA ALA A 406 -17.49 33.87 -20.32
C ALA A 406 -16.24 33.01 -20.62
N LYS A 407 -15.07 33.64 -20.85
CA LYS A 407 -13.80 32.93 -21.10
C LYS A 407 -13.42 31.99 -19.96
N LEU A 408 -13.61 32.42 -18.72
CA LEU A 408 -13.29 31.61 -17.53
C LEU A 408 -14.22 30.40 -17.39
N LYS A 409 -15.47 30.49 -17.87
CA LYS A 409 -16.42 29.36 -17.87
C LYS A 409 -15.94 28.26 -18.79
N ILE A 410 -15.59 28.64 -20.02
CA ILE A 410 -15.12 27.71 -21.05
C ILE A 410 -13.86 27.02 -20.56
N LEU A 411 -12.89 27.78 -20.03
CA LEU A 411 -11.66 27.20 -19.48
C LEU A 411 -11.94 26.18 -18.37
N LYS A 412 -12.79 26.53 -17.39
CA LYS A 412 -13.14 25.61 -16.28
C LYS A 412 -13.84 24.35 -16.77
N ALA A 413 -14.75 24.48 -17.73
CA ALA A 413 -15.46 23.35 -18.32
C ALA A 413 -14.50 22.46 -19.11
N SER A 414 -13.63 23.04 -19.95
CA SER A 414 -12.61 22.30 -20.70
C SER A 414 -11.67 21.52 -19.78
N VAL A 415 -11.18 22.15 -18.70
CA VAL A 415 -10.36 21.47 -17.69
C VAL A 415 -11.13 20.30 -17.05
N GLY A 416 -12.39 20.51 -16.70
CA GLY A 416 -13.24 19.44 -16.16
C GLY A 416 -13.44 18.27 -17.14
N VAL A 417 -13.61 18.54 -18.43
CA VAL A 417 -13.71 17.52 -19.48
C VAL A 417 -12.39 16.75 -19.64
N ILE A 418 -11.25 17.43 -19.60
CA ILE A 418 -9.93 16.79 -19.68
C ILE A 418 -9.71 15.84 -18.49
N ILE A 419 -9.99 16.30 -17.27
CA ILE A 419 -9.87 15.47 -16.06
C ILE A 419 -10.83 14.27 -16.15
N ALA A 420 -12.07 14.48 -16.59
CA ALA A 420 -13.02 13.41 -16.80
C ALA A 420 -12.53 12.36 -17.80
N GLY A 421 -11.99 12.81 -18.95
CA GLY A 421 -11.42 11.93 -19.96
C GLY A 421 -10.27 11.10 -19.42
N GLY A 422 -9.38 11.71 -18.64
CA GLY A 422 -8.27 11.00 -17.97
C GLY A 422 -8.74 9.93 -16.99
N LEU A 423 -9.73 10.23 -16.15
CA LEU A 423 -10.27 9.26 -15.18
C LEU A 423 -11.05 8.12 -15.84
N ILE A 424 -11.83 8.41 -16.89
CA ILE A 424 -12.54 7.37 -17.66
C ILE A 424 -11.53 6.49 -18.40
N TRP A 425 -10.51 7.09 -19.01
CA TRP A 425 -9.40 6.35 -19.63
C TRP A 425 -8.71 5.44 -18.61
N ALA A 426 -8.36 5.96 -17.43
CA ALA A 426 -7.74 5.19 -16.36
C ALA A 426 -8.61 4.00 -15.93
N SER A 427 -9.92 4.21 -15.78
CA SER A 427 -10.87 3.14 -15.46
C SER A 427 -10.91 2.05 -16.54
N ILE A 428 -10.98 2.44 -17.82
CA ILE A 428 -11.01 1.49 -18.95
C ILE A 428 -9.71 0.71 -19.03
N TRP A 429 -8.58 1.41 -18.92
CA TRP A 429 -7.25 0.82 -18.98
C TRP A 429 -7.04 -0.18 -17.84
N LEU A 430 -7.37 0.19 -16.59
CA LEU A 430 -7.29 -0.73 -15.44
C LEU A 430 -8.21 -1.94 -15.59
N TYR A 431 -9.45 -1.75 -16.04
CA TYR A 431 -10.36 -2.86 -16.29
C TYR A 431 -9.79 -3.83 -17.32
N GLN A 432 -9.32 -3.32 -18.46
CA GLN A 432 -8.72 -4.15 -19.50
C GLN A 432 -7.48 -4.86 -18.98
N HIS A 433 -6.57 -4.15 -18.32
CA HIS A 433 -5.33 -4.72 -17.80
C HIS A 433 -5.60 -5.84 -16.78
N ASN A 434 -6.41 -5.58 -15.75
CA ASN A 434 -6.68 -6.53 -14.68
C ASN A 434 -7.42 -7.78 -15.19
N MET A 435 -8.29 -7.65 -16.19
CA MET A 435 -8.97 -8.80 -16.82
C MET A 435 -8.01 -9.79 -17.50
N HIS A 436 -6.83 -9.36 -17.96
CA HIS A 436 -5.84 -10.26 -18.57
C HIS A 436 -5.02 -11.03 -17.52
N LEU A 437 -4.98 -10.57 -16.28
CA LEU A 437 -4.30 -11.23 -15.17
C LEU A 437 -5.24 -12.14 -14.35
N ASP A 438 -6.52 -12.20 -14.71
CA ASP A 438 -7.50 -13.07 -14.07
C ASP A 438 -7.40 -14.51 -14.62
N LYS A 439 -7.04 -15.46 -13.76
CA LYS A 439 -6.92 -16.89 -14.12
C LYS A 439 -8.19 -17.44 -14.76
N GLN A 440 -9.38 -17.10 -14.25
CA GLN A 440 -10.64 -17.66 -14.75
C GLN A 440 -10.96 -17.11 -16.14
N VAL A 441 -10.72 -15.82 -16.37
CA VAL A 441 -10.88 -15.19 -17.68
C VAL A 441 -9.89 -15.75 -18.69
N PHE A 442 -8.63 -15.93 -18.28
CA PHE A 442 -7.58 -16.51 -19.12
C PHE A 442 -7.95 -17.92 -19.56
N LEU A 443 -8.29 -18.80 -18.62
CA LEU A 443 -8.65 -20.19 -18.91
C LEU A 443 -9.95 -20.32 -19.73
N ALA A 444 -10.89 -19.38 -19.57
CA ALA A 444 -12.14 -19.37 -20.34
C ALA A 444 -11.96 -18.91 -21.80
N ARG A 445 -10.82 -18.28 -22.15
CA ARG A 445 -10.56 -17.66 -23.46
C ARG A 445 -9.41 -18.35 -24.20
N GLN A 446 -9.45 -19.68 -24.32
CA GLN A 446 -8.43 -20.51 -25.01
C GLN A 446 -8.21 -20.20 -26.52
N ASP A 447 -8.81 -19.14 -27.07
CA ASP A 447 -8.49 -18.65 -28.41
C ASP A 447 -7.10 -17.98 -28.41
N LYS A 448 -6.20 -18.49 -29.26
CA LYS A 448 -4.77 -18.10 -29.37
C LYS A 448 -4.48 -16.60 -29.46
N ALA A 449 -5.47 -15.76 -29.76
CA ALA A 449 -5.34 -14.31 -29.86
C ALA A 449 -5.18 -13.60 -28.49
N PHE A 450 -5.47 -14.27 -27.36
CA PHE A 450 -5.34 -13.72 -26.00
C PHE A 450 -4.23 -14.36 -25.17
N ASN A 451 -3.31 -15.12 -25.79
CA ASN A 451 -2.25 -15.88 -25.10
C ASN A 451 -1.07 -15.03 -24.57
N THR A 452 -1.21 -13.70 -24.48
CA THR A 452 -0.18 -12.83 -23.94
C THR A 452 -0.65 -12.25 -22.61
N ILE A 453 0.07 -12.56 -21.53
CA ILE A 453 -0.07 -11.89 -20.24
C ILE A 453 0.08 -10.38 -20.46
N ALA A 454 -0.83 -9.59 -19.89
CA ALA A 454 -0.75 -8.14 -20.02
C ALA A 454 0.54 -7.62 -19.39
N ASP A 455 1.16 -6.68 -20.10
CA ASP A 455 2.38 -6.05 -19.65
C ASP A 455 2.10 -5.06 -18.50
N ASP A 456 2.58 -5.39 -17.30
CA ASP A 456 2.37 -4.64 -16.04
C ASP A 456 3.61 -3.80 -15.65
N HIS A 457 4.60 -3.67 -16.54
CA HIS A 457 5.86 -2.98 -16.22
C HIS A 457 5.66 -1.52 -15.84
N LEU A 458 4.69 -0.84 -16.46
CA LEU A 458 4.34 0.56 -16.16
C LEU A 458 3.81 0.74 -14.72
N ARG A 459 3.42 -0.35 -14.07
CA ARG A 459 3.01 -0.40 -12.66
C ARG A 459 4.02 -1.10 -11.77
N GLY A 460 5.22 -1.36 -12.28
CA GLY A 460 6.29 -2.08 -11.58
C GLY A 460 5.98 -3.56 -11.33
N ASN A 461 5.15 -4.17 -12.18
CA ASN A 461 4.82 -5.60 -12.16
C ASN A 461 4.14 -6.08 -10.86
N ILE A 462 3.46 -5.23 -10.09
CA ILE A 462 2.84 -5.62 -8.81
C ILE A 462 1.75 -6.68 -9.03
N SER A 463 0.87 -6.44 -10.01
CA SER A 463 -0.25 -7.33 -10.34
C SER A 463 0.28 -8.62 -10.94
N PHE A 464 1.27 -8.51 -11.83
CA PHE A 464 1.88 -9.67 -12.44
C PHE A 464 2.68 -10.53 -11.45
N GLN A 465 3.46 -9.91 -10.56
CA GLN A 465 4.14 -10.58 -9.45
C GLN A 465 3.17 -11.40 -8.62
N ARG A 466 2.02 -10.80 -8.27
CA ARG A 466 1.00 -11.47 -7.47
C ARG A 466 0.35 -12.63 -8.22
N ALA A 467 0.04 -12.46 -9.50
CA ALA A 467 -0.47 -13.54 -10.35
C ALA A 467 0.52 -14.71 -10.45
N LEU A 468 1.82 -14.41 -10.61
CA LEU A 468 2.90 -15.41 -10.59
C LEU A 468 2.92 -16.18 -9.26
N ARG A 469 2.88 -15.44 -8.14
CA ARG A 469 2.86 -16.00 -6.79
C ARG A 469 1.69 -16.96 -6.56
N GLU A 470 0.48 -16.50 -6.87
CA GLU A 470 -0.73 -17.32 -6.67
C GLU A 470 -0.75 -18.51 -7.62
N GLY A 471 -0.26 -18.34 -8.85
CA GLY A 471 -0.14 -19.41 -9.83
C GLY A 471 0.72 -20.56 -9.33
N TYR A 472 1.97 -20.29 -8.94
CA TYR A 472 2.87 -21.39 -8.54
C TYR A 472 2.50 -22.01 -7.20
N ARG A 473 2.03 -21.23 -6.22
CA ARG A 473 1.59 -21.77 -4.92
C ARG A 473 0.46 -22.77 -5.10
N GLY A 474 -0.41 -22.55 -6.08
CA GLY A 474 -1.47 -23.48 -6.45
C GLY A 474 -0.97 -24.86 -6.89
N ILE A 475 0.26 -24.98 -7.40
CA ILE A 475 0.85 -26.25 -7.88
C ILE A 475 1.99 -26.79 -7.00
N THR A 476 2.63 -25.97 -6.18
CA THR A 476 3.70 -26.39 -5.25
C THR A 476 3.18 -26.78 -3.88
N ALA A 477 2.11 -26.14 -3.40
CA ALA A 477 1.47 -26.41 -2.12
C ALA A 477 -0.06 -26.55 -2.28
N PRO A 478 -0.54 -27.54 -3.06
CA PRO A 478 -1.97 -27.75 -3.24
C PRO A 478 -2.62 -28.05 -1.89
N ALA A 479 -3.87 -27.62 -1.71
CA ALA A 479 -4.64 -28.03 -0.55
C ALA A 479 -4.76 -29.57 -0.53
N ASP A 480 -4.68 -30.18 0.66
CA ASP A 480 -4.74 -31.63 0.83
C ASP A 480 -5.91 -32.25 0.02
N GLY A 481 -5.56 -33.13 -0.93
CA GLY A 481 -6.53 -33.80 -1.80
C GLY A 481 -6.93 -33.09 -3.09
N GLN A 482 -6.35 -31.93 -3.41
CA GLN A 482 -6.54 -31.31 -4.74
C GLN A 482 -5.74 -32.03 -5.82
N ASN A 483 -6.46 -32.64 -6.77
CA ASN A 483 -5.86 -33.13 -8.02
C ASN A 483 -5.60 -31.96 -8.96
N LEU A 484 -4.32 -31.66 -9.16
CA LEU A 484 -3.89 -30.65 -10.13
C LEU A 484 -4.30 -31.05 -11.54
N GLN A 485 -4.85 -30.09 -12.28
CA GLN A 485 -5.24 -30.28 -13.67
C GLN A 485 -4.14 -29.78 -14.59
N TYR A 486 -4.13 -30.26 -15.83
CA TYR A 486 -3.22 -29.77 -16.88
C TYR A 486 -3.29 -28.24 -17.03
N ASP A 487 -4.49 -27.68 -16.94
CA ASP A 487 -4.75 -26.23 -17.02
C ASP A 487 -4.04 -25.43 -15.92
N ASP A 488 -3.79 -26.02 -14.74
CA ASP A 488 -3.04 -25.37 -13.67
C ASP A 488 -1.58 -25.19 -14.06
N PHE A 489 -0.97 -26.23 -14.65
CA PHE A 489 0.41 -26.16 -15.14
C PHE A 489 0.53 -25.23 -16.35
N LEU A 490 -0.46 -25.25 -17.25
CA LEU A 490 -0.48 -24.40 -18.43
C LEU A 490 -0.50 -22.91 -18.04
N TRP A 491 -1.35 -22.52 -17.08
CA TRP A 491 -1.39 -21.15 -16.57
C TRP A 491 -0.03 -20.71 -16.01
N VAL A 492 0.60 -21.53 -15.17
CA VAL A 492 1.90 -21.18 -14.58
C VAL A 492 2.99 -21.12 -15.65
N GLN A 493 2.96 -22.00 -16.65
CA GLN A 493 3.90 -21.94 -17.77
C GLN A 493 3.83 -20.59 -18.49
N TYR A 494 2.63 -20.10 -18.83
CA TYR A 494 2.45 -18.78 -19.46
C TYR A 494 2.96 -17.63 -18.58
N LEU A 495 2.72 -17.70 -17.27
CA LEU A 495 3.23 -16.69 -16.34
C LEU A 495 4.77 -16.72 -16.27
N VAL A 496 5.39 -17.90 -16.27
CA VAL A 496 6.85 -18.04 -16.26
C VAL A 496 7.46 -17.53 -17.55
N GLU A 497 6.93 -17.91 -18.71
CA GLU A 497 7.42 -17.44 -20.01
C GLU A 497 7.33 -15.90 -20.11
N ALA A 498 6.21 -15.32 -19.67
CA ALA A 498 6.06 -13.86 -19.60
C ALA A 498 7.05 -13.22 -18.60
N ALA A 499 7.31 -13.87 -17.46
CA ALA A 499 8.26 -13.37 -16.47
C ALA A 499 9.68 -13.35 -17.04
N GLN A 500 10.10 -14.41 -17.71
CA GLN A 500 11.42 -14.50 -18.36
C GLN A 500 11.59 -13.44 -19.44
N GLN A 501 10.56 -13.20 -20.24
CA GLN A 501 10.57 -12.12 -21.23
C GLN A 501 10.75 -10.75 -20.57
N GLN A 502 9.97 -10.46 -19.52
CA GLN A 502 10.05 -9.18 -18.80
C GLN A 502 11.36 -9.00 -18.02
N LEU A 503 11.92 -10.06 -17.44
CA LEU A 503 13.25 -10.01 -16.80
C LEU A 503 14.32 -9.52 -17.78
N ARG A 504 14.23 -9.92 -19.05
CA ARG A 504 15.18 -9.54 -20.09
C ARG A 504 14.93 -8.16 -20.69
N SER A 505 13.67 -7.73 -20.79
CA SER A 505 13.32 -6.46 -21.46
C SER A 505 13.14 -5.28 -20.52
N SER A 506 12.63 -5.50 -19.31
CA SER A 506 12.22 -4.45 -18.36
C SER A 506 12.23 -5.01 -16.92
N PRO A 507 13.41 -5.32 -16.37
CA PRO A 507 13.53 -5.95 -15.06
C PRO A 507 12.95 -5.07 -13.95
N GLY A 508 11.90 -5.55 -13.30
CA GLY A 508 11.30 -4.93 -12.12
C GLY A 508 11.66 -5.68 -10.85
N ASN A 509 12.06 -4.97 -9.80
CA ASN A 509 12.53 -5.54 -8.53
C ASN A 509 11.56 -6.59 -7.97
N ALA A 510 10.27 -6.24 -7.91
CA ALA A 510 9.21 -7.12 -7.42
C ALA A 510 9.15 -8.46 -8.19
N LEU A 511 9.25 -8.41 -9.51
CA LEU A 511 9.18 -9.60 -10.36
C LEU A 511 10.43 -10.47 -10.19
N ILE A 512 11.63 -9.89 -10.15
CA ILE A 512 12.90 -10.62 -9.96
C ILE A 512 12.89 -11.37 -8.63
N MET A 513 12.50 -10.68 -7.56
CA MET A 513 12.45 -11.27 -6.23
C MET A 513 11.46 -12.45 -6.20
N GLU A 514 10.29 -12.31 -6.82
CA GLU A 514 9.33 -13.41 -6.89
C GLU A 514 9.83 -14.57 -7.74
N TYR A 515 10.52 -14.29 -8.85
CA TYR A 515 11.10 -15.31 -9.71
C TYR A 515 12.18 -16.13 -8.97
N LEU A 516 13.02 -15.48 -8.17
CA LEU A 516 14.04 -16.16 -7.37
C LEU A 516 13.41 -17.06 -6.29
N LEU A 517 12.35 -16.59 -5.62
CA LEU A 517 11.61 -17.40 -4.66
C LEU A 517 10.93 -18.59 -5.33
N LEU A 518 10.29 -18.37 -6.49
CA LEU A 518 9.71 -19.42 -7.32
C LEU A 518 10.76 -20.49 -7.70
N ALA A 519 11.92 -20.07 -8.20
CA ALA A 519 12.99 -21.00 -8.60
C ALA A 519 13.50 -21.81 -7.41
N SER A 520 13.65 -21.17 -6.24
CA SER A 520 13.99 -21.84 -4.98
C SER A 520 12.96 -22.91 -4.61
N ASP A 521 11.67 -22.58 -4.64
CA ASP A 521 10.60 -23.53 -4.30
C ASP A 521 10.58 -24.73 -5.24
N PHE A 522 10.72 -24.50 -6.55
CA PHE A 522 10.80 -25.57 -7.54
C PHE A 522 12.04 -26.45 -7.39
N GLN A 523 13.16 -25.87 -6.97
CA GLN A 523 14.37 -26.64 -6.72
C GLN A 523 14.18 -27.59 -5.52
N ASN A 524 13.59 -27.09 -4.44
CA ASN A 524 13.47 -27.81 -3.17
C ASN A 524 12.31 -28.81 -3.13
N ILE A 525 11.23 -28.57 -3.90
CA ILE A 525 10.06 -29.44 -3.94
C ILE A 525 10.27 -30.54 -5.00
N GLN A 526 10.02 -31.79 -4.59
CA GLN A 526 10.11 -32.97 -5.46
C GLN A 526 8.71 -33.47 -5.79
N ARG A 527 8.33 -33.44 -7.06
CA ARG A 527 7.04 -33.98 -7.52
C ARG A 527 7.20 -34.81 -8.80
N PRO A 528 6.59 -36.00 -8.90
CA PRO A 528 6.83 -36.91 -10.02
C PRO A 528 6.12 -36.52 -11.33
N GLU A 529 5.17 -35.59 -11.30
CA GLU A 529 4.38 -35.18 -12.47
C GLU A 529 5.28 -34.65 -13.60
N LYS A 530 5.05 -35.13 -14.83
CA LYS A 530 5.87 -34.77 -15.99
C LYS A 530 5.79 -33.27 -16.29
N GLU A 531 4.60 -32.70 -16.17
CA GLU A 531 4.32 -31.28 -16.35
C GLU A 531 5.09 -30.43 -15.34
N TYR A 532 5.16 -30.90 -14.08
CA TYR A 532 5.93 -30.25 -13.03
C TYR A 532 7.43 -30.27 -13.35
N GLN A 533 7.96 -31.41 -13.79
CA GLN A 533 9.38 -31.55 -14.15
C GLN A 533 9.75 -30.70 -15.38
N ALA A 534 8.88 -30.63 -16.38
CA ALA A 534 9.06 -29.76 -17.53
C ALA A 534 9.11 -28.28 -17.09
N LEU A 535 8.15 -27.84 -16.28
CA LEU A 535 8.10 -26.48 -15.76
C LEU A 535 9.32 -26.15 -14.87
N LYS A 536 9.73 -27.08 -14.00
CA LYS A 536 10.95 -26.97 -13.19
C LYS A 536 12.17 -26.68 -14.06
N SER A 537 12.35 -27.42 -15.16
CA SER A 537 13.49 -27.21 -16.06
C SER A 537 13.50 -25.84 -16.71
N VAL A 538 12.32 -25.32 -17.09
CA VAL A 538 12.16 -23.98 -17.68
C VAL A 538 12.46 -22.88 -16.66
N ILE A 539 11.97 -23.01 -15.42
CA ILE A 539 12.21 -22.00 -14.38
C ILE A 539 13.70 -21.92 -14.03
N LEU A 540 14.34 -23.09 -13.83
CA LEU A 540 15.73 -23.15 -13.39
C LEU A 540 16.72 -22.69 -14.47
N SER A 541 16.35 -22.71 -15.76
CA SER A 541 17.26 -22.29 -16.84
C SER A 541 17.61 -20.79 -16.83
N GLU A 542 16.81 -19.96 -16.15
CA GLU A 542 17.06 -18.51 -16.01
C GLU A 542 17.44 -18.11 -14.58
N TRP A 543 17.70 -19.08 -13.68
CA TRP A 543 17.91 -18.76 -12.27
C TRP A 543 19.18 -17.92 -12.05
N SER A 544 20.28 -18.28 -12.71
CA SER A 544 21.54 -17.53 -12.68
C SER A 544 21.39 -16.11 -13.26
N TYR A 545 20.65 -15.96 -14.35
CA TYR A 545 20.34 -14.66 -14.93
C TYR A 545 19.49 -13.79 -13.99
N ALA A 546 18.42 -14.34 -13.40
CA ALA A 546 17.63 -13.60 -12.42
C ALA A 546 18.46 -13.18 -11.20
N ALA A 547 19.40 -14.03 -10.77
CA ALA A 547 20.31 -13.74 -9.67
C ALA A 547 21.27 -12.57 -9.99
N SER A 548 21.81 -12.50 -11.22
CA SER A 548 22.65 -11.36 -11.63
C SER A 548 21.84 -10.07 -11.72
N VAL A 549 20.62 -10.12 -12.27
CA VAL A 549 19.74 -8.94 -12.39
C VAL A 549 19.30 -8.42 -11.01
N LEU A 550 19.19 -9.29 -9.99
CA LEU A 550 18.92 -8.84 -8.62
C LEU A 550 20.02 -7.91 -8.10
N LEU A 551 21.29 -8.20 -8.37
CA LEU A 551 22.41 -7.36 -7.92
C LEU A 551 22.36 -5.96 -8.54
N GLU A 552 21.89 -5.84 -9.79
CA GLU A 552 21.75 -4.54 -10.45
C GLU A 552 20.60 -3.71 -9.87
N THR A 553 19.53 -4.37 -9.44
CA THR A 553 18.24 -3.71 -9.13
C THR A 553 17.98 -3.56 -7.63
N ALA A 554 18.48 -4.49 -6.82
CA ALA A 554 18.34 -4.53 -5.37
C ALA A 554 19.58 -5.19 -4.73
N PRO A 555 20.78 -4.57 -4.85
CA PRO A 555 22.05 -5.16 -4.43
C PRO A 555 22.12 -5.56 -2.95
N HIS A 556 21.35 -4.88 -2.09
CA HIS A 556 21.28 -5.21 -0.66
C HIS A 556 20.51 -6.51 -0.36
N ARG A 557 19.73 -7.05 -1.31
CA ARG A 557 18.89 -8.23 -1.13
C ARG A 557 19.64 -9.55 -1.35
N SER A 558 20.90 -9.59 -0.95
CA SER A 558 21.78 -10.76 -1.11
C SER A 558 21.25 -12.04 -0.45
N GLU A 559 20.37 -11.93 0.54
CA GLU A 559 19.77 -13.10 1.19
C GLU A 559 18.83 -13.88 0.26
N LEU A 560 18.25 -13.23 -0.75
CA LEU A 560 17.46 -13.93 -1.79
C LEU A 560 18.34 -14.78 -2.71
N LEU A 561 19.65 -14.58 -2.72
CA LEU A 561 20.59 -15.38 -3.51
C LEU A 561 21.01 -16.66 -2.79
N ILE A 562 20.75 -16.80 -1.49
CA ILE A 562 21.20 -17.96 -0.70
C ILE A 562 20.76 -19.28 -1.33
N PRO A 563 19.47 -19.50 -1.71
CA PRO A 563 19.06 -20.78 -2.30
C PRO A 563 19.78 -21.09 -3.62
N TYR A 564 19.94 -20.08 -4.48
CA TYR A 564 20.67 -20.21 -5.74
C TYR A 564 22.14 -20.55 -5.48
N LEU A 565 22.80 -19.82 -4.58
CA LEU A 565 24.21 -20.02 -4.26
C LEU A 565 24.44 -21.38 -3.60
N THR A 566 23.57 -21.82 -2.69
CA THR A 566 23.62 -23.18 -2.11
C THR A 566 23.53 -24.27 -3.17
N TYR A 567 22.64 -24.11 -4.14
CA TYR A 567 22.56 -25.00 -5.29
C TYR A 567 23.83 -24.91 -6.16
N ALA A 568 24.26 -23.70 -6.52
CA ALA A 568 25.32 -23.49 -7.48
C ALA A 568 26.70 -23.94 -6.97
N VAL A 569 27.01 -23.72 -5.69
CA VAL A 569 28.31 -24.14 -5.10
C VAL A 569 28.38 -25.64 -4.77
N SER A 570 27.27 -26.36 -4.89
CA SER A 570 27.23 -27.80 -4.64
C SER A 570 28.17 -28.56 -5.59
N PRO A 571 28.94 -29.55 -5.10
CA PRO A 571 29.81 -30.37 -5.95
C PRO A 571 29.10 -31.11 -7.08
N GLN A 572 27.79 -31.39 -6.91
CA GLN A 572 26.95 -32.10 -7.87
C GLN A 572 26.43 -31.20 -9.01
N THR A 573 26.55 -29.88 -8.87
CA THR A 573 26.02 -28.92 -9.83
C THR A 573 26.95 -28.76 -11.04
N GLN A 574 26.37 -28.40 -12.18
CA GLN A 574 27.10 -28.21 -13.44
C GLN A 574 28.19 -27.14 -13.29
N GLN A 575 29.32 -27.33 -13.98
CA GLN A 575 30.47 -26.41 -13.91
C GLN A 575 30.10 -24.98 -14.34
N SER A 576 29.23 -24.83 -15.35
CA SER A 576 28.75 -23.53 -15.83
C SER A 576 28.02 -22.73 -14.74
N GLU A 577 27.19 -23.39 -13.92
CA GLU A 577 26.48 -22.73 -12.81
C GLU A 577 27.44 -22.31 -11.70
N ARG A 578 28.48 -23.10 -11.42
CA ARG A 578 29.56 -22.72 -10.50
C ARG A 578 30.32 -21.48 -10.97
N GLU A 579 30.61 -21.40 -12.25
CA GLU A 579 31.27 -20.23 -12.86
C GLU A 579 30.40 -18.97 -12.74
N TRP A 580 29.10 -19.10 -13.03
CA TRP A 580 28.13 -18.01 -12.83
C TRP A 580 28.03 -17.55 -11.38
N ALA A 581 27.98 -18.48 -10.43
CA ALA A 581 28.00 -18.15 -9.01
C ALA A 581 29.28 -17.38 -8.62
N GLY A 582 30.44 -17.77 -9.17
CA GLY A 582 31.69 -17.03 -8.97
C GLY A 582 31.63 -15.57 -9.44
N ILE A 583 31.00 -15.32 -10.60
CA ILE A 583 30.80 -13.95 -11.13
C ILE A 583 29.89 -13.15 -10.18
N ILE A 584 28.72 -13.70 -9.85
CA ILE A 584 27.73 -13.05 -8.96
C ILE A 584 28.34 -12.72 -7.59
N LEU A 585 29.11 -13.66 -7.02
CA LEU A 585 29.77 -13.47 -5.74
C LEU A 585 30.85 -12.39 -5.78
N ASN A 586 31.63 -12.34 -6.86
CA ASN A 586 32.61 -11.29 -7.06
C ASN A 586 31.93 -9.91 -7.17
N ASP A 587 30.84 -9.81 -7.93
CA ASP A 587 30.11 -8.55 -8.09
C ASP A 587 29.50 -8.08 -6.75
N LEU A 588 28.92 -9.00 -5.99
CA LEU A 588 28.38 -8.71 -4.66
C LEU A 588 29.49 -8.26 -3.69
N TYR A 589 30.66 -8.91 -3.71
CA TYR A 589 31.80 -8.53 -2.88
C TYR A 589 32.44 -7.19 -3.28
N GLN A 590 32.41 -6.85 -4.57
CA GLN A 590 32.86 -5.52 -5.05
C GLN A 590 31.89 -4.41 -4.63
N TYR A 591 30.59 -4.71 -4.60
CA TYR A 591 29.56 -3.80 -4.12
C TYR A 591 29.66 -3.57 -2.60
N ASP A 592 29.79 -4.66 -1.84
CA ASP A 592 29.88 -4.66 -0.39
C ASP A 592 30.85 -5.78 0.07
N ASN A 593 32.07 -5.39 0.40
CA ASN A 593 33.13 -6.32 0.83
C ASN A 593 32.91 -6.88 2.25
N GLU A 594 31.92 -6.36 2.96
CA GLU A 594 31.48 -6.82 4.28
C GLU A 594 30.18 -7.66 4.17
N ASN A 595 29.70 -7.92 2.96
CA ASN A 595 28.46 -8.68 2.76
C ASN A 595 28.61 -10.12 3.29
N PRO A 596 27.80 -10.53 4.29
CA PRO A 596 27.95 -11.84 4.92
C PRO A 596 27.68 -13.00 3.96
N VAL A 597 26.75 -12.84 3.02
CA VAL A 597 26.42 -13.88 2.02
C VAL A 597 27.59 -14.06 1.06
N ALA A 598 28.15 -12.96 0.54
CA ALA A 598 29.31 -13.02 -0.35
C ALA A 598 30.50 -13.71 0.32
N LEU A 599 30.89 -13.26 1.51
CA LEU A 599 32.03 -13.80 2.26
C LEU A 599 31.91 -15.31 2.50
N TRP A 600 30.72 -15.76 2.87
CA TRP A 600 30.44 -17.18 3.13
C TRP A 600 30.59 -18.05 1.87
N PHE A 601 29.91 -17.66 0.78
CA PHE A 601 29.89 -18.47 -0.43
C PHE A 601 31.18 -18.37 -1.25
N ILE A 602 31.89 -17.23 -1.22
CA ILE A 602 33.26 -17.13 -1.74
C ILE A 602 34.16 -18.12 -0.99
N GLY A 603 34.07 -18.15 0.34
CA GLY A 603 34.81 -19.11 1.15
C GLY A 603 34.50 -20.56 0.77
N GLN A 604 33.23 -20.92 0.53
CA GLN A 604 32.88 -22.26 0.07
C GLN A 604 33.52 -22.62 -1.28
N LEU A 605 33.50 -21.72 -2.26
CA LEU A 605 34.14 -21.95 -3.56
C LEU A 605 35.67 -22.07 -3.44
N GLU A 606 36.29 -21.23 -2.61
CA GLU A 606 37.75 -21.21 -2.42
C GLU A 606 38.28 -22.37 -1.56
N LEU A 607 37.45 -22.98 -0.71
CA LEU A 607 37.82 -24.15 0.09
C LEU A 607 38.26 -25.35 -0.76
N ALA A 608 37.77 -25.45 -2.00
CA ALA A 608 38.17 -26.47 -2.95
C ALA A 608 39.54 -26.21 -3.61
N ASN A 609 40.15 -25.05 -3.37
CA ASN A 609 41.45 -24.69 -3.94
C ASN A 609 42.59 -25.51 -3.31
N THR A 610 43.61 -25.86 -4.10
CA THR A 610 44.79 -26.60 -3.61
C THR A 610 45.79 -25.72 -2.86
N ASP A 611 45.73 -24.38 -3.03
CA ASP A 611 46.61 -23.43 -2.34
C ASP A 611 46.18 -23.20 -0.89
N ASN A 612 47.06 -23.54 0.06
CA ASN A 612 46.83 -23.35 1.49
C ASN A 612 46.53 -21.89 1.87
N LYS A 613 47.13 -20.89 1.20
CA LYS A 613 46.86 -19.47 1.50
C LYS A 613 45.41 -19.10 1.17
N LYS A 614 44.90 -19.58 0.04
CA LYS A 614 43.50 -19.38 -0.36
C LYS A 614 42.55 -20.11 0.58
N ARG A 615 42.89 -21.34 1.00
CA ARG A 615 42.08 -22.08 1.98
C ARG A 615 42.01 -21.40 3.35
N ILE A 616 43.11 -20.81 3.82
CA ILE A 616 43.13 -20.01 5.05
C ILE A 616 42.19 -18.82 4.89
N LYS A 617 42.34 -18.04 3.80
CA LYS A 617 41.50 -16.87 3.55
C LYS A 617 40.01 -17.22 3.40
N ALA A 618 39.71 -18.35 2.77
CA ALA A 618 38.36 -18.88 2.64
C ALA A 618 37.70 -19.12 4.00
N ILE A 619 38.43 -19.78 4.91
CA ILE A 619 37.93 -20.03 6.28
C ILE A 619 37.78 -18.73 7.06
N GLU A 620 38.72 -17.78 6.92
CA GLU A 620 38.62 -16.45 7.53
C GLU A 620 37.35 -15.74 7.08
N ASN A 621 37.07 -15.71 5.78
CA ASN A 621 35.87 -15.08 5.24
C ASN A 621 34.59 -15.74 5.79
N MET A 622 34.54 -17.07 5.87
CA MET A 622 33.39 -17.80 6.42
C MET A 622 33.18 -17.53 7.92
N VAL A 623 34.26 -17.44 8.71
CA VAL A 623 34.17 -17.08 10.13
C VAL A 623 33.73 -15.63 10.29
N ASP A 624 34.31 -14.71 9.53
CA ASP A 624 33.97 -13.28 9.59
C ASP A 624 32.51 -13.02 9.19
N ALA A 625 32.02 -13.70 8.15
CA ALA A 625 30.62 -13.63 7.74
C ALA A 625 29.66 -13.90 8.92
N VAL A 626 29.99 -14.88 9.75
CA VAL A 626 29.16 -15.29 10.89
C VAL A 626 29.38 -14.39 12.11
N GLU A 627 30.63 -14.13 12.48
CA GLU A 627 30.95 -13.50 13.77
C GLU A 627 30.96 -11.98 13.73
N LYS A 628 31.24 -11.39 12.57
CA LYS A 628 31.35 -9.93 12.40
C LYS A 628 30.17 -9.35 11.64
N HIS A 629 29.62 -10.09 10.68
CA HIS A 629 28.62 -9.59 9.74
C HIS A 629 27.24 -10.25 9.87
N ASP A 630 27.02 -11.02 10.95
CA ASP A 630 25.72 -11.53 11.37
C ASP A 630 24.98 -12.37 10.31
N LEU A 631 25.71 -13.22 9.58
CA LEU A 631 25.14 -14.16 8.59
C LEU A 631 24.02 -15.05 9.17
N ARG A 632 24.04 -15.29 10.48
CA ARG A 632 23.02 -16.12 11.16
C ARG A 632 21.61 -15.56 11.03
N ARG A 633 21.45 -14.27 10.70
CA ARG A 633 20.14 -13.69 10.37
C ARG A 633 19.51 -14.26 9.10
N PHE A 634 20.32 -14.82 8.19
CA PHE A 634 19.87 -15.25 6.86
C PHE A 634 20.02 -16.76 6.65
N LEU A 635 20.99 -17.38 7.31
CA LEU A 635 21.35 -18.79 7.11
C LEU A 635 21.58 -19.48 8.44
N GLU A 636 20.89 -20.61 8.65
CA GLU A 636 21.09 -21.43 9.84
C GLU A 636 22.46 -22.12 9.77
N ILE A 637 23.34 -21.79 10.71
CA ILE A 637 24.71 -22.34 10.77
C ILE A 637 24.92 -22.93 12.16
N PRO A 638 25.11 -24.26 12.27
CA PRO A 638 25.36 -24.91 13.54
C PRO A 638 26.64 -24.42 14.21
N ASP A 639 26.61 -24.19 15.53
CA ASP A 639 27.79 -23.78 16.31
C ASP A 639 28.97 -24.76 16.14
N SER A 640 28.66 -26.05 15.97
CA SER A 640 29.66 -27.07 15.72
C SER A 640 30.45 -26.84 14.43
N LEU A 641 29.81 -26.35 13.37
CA LEU A 641 30.47 -26.07 12.09
C LEU A 641 31.43 -24.89 12.24
N ILE A 642 31.01 -23.84 12.96
CA ILE A 642 31.86 -22.66 13.20
C ILE A 642 33.07 -23.04 14.05
N GLN A 643 32.89 -23.88 15.05
CA GLN A 643 33.99 -24.39 15.84
C GLN A 643 34.97 -25.22 15.00
N GLN A 644 34.45 -26.06 14.08
CA GLN A 644 35.29 -26.81 13.13
C GLN A 644 36.08 -25.87 12.20
N LEU A 645 35.46 -24.82 11.67
CA LEU A 645 36.14 -23.81 10.84
C LEU A 645 37.28 -23.14 11.60
N LYS A 646 37.05 -22.71 12.85
CA LYS A 646 38.11 -22.10 13.69
C LYS A 646 39.27 -23.05 13.98
N THR A 647 38.97 -24.31 14.27
CA THR A 647 40.02 -25.34 14.48
C THR A 647 40.80 -25.58 13.19
N ALA A 648 40.13 -25.67 12.04
CA ALA A 648 40.77 -25.83 10.74
C ALA A 648 41.66 -24.64 10.36
N HIS A 649 41.20 -23.41 10.63
CA HIS A 649 42.00 -22.19 10.45
C HIS A 649 43.29 -22.24 11.25
N THR A 650 43.20 -22.54 12.54
CA THR A 650 44.36 -22.63 13.44
C THR A 650 45.38 -23.67 12.94
N ALA A 651 44.90 -24.84 12.52
CA ALA A 651 45.75 -25.91 12.02
C ALA A 651 46.46 -25.52 10.71
N LEU A 652 45.75 -24.89 9.76
CA LEU A 652 46.33 -24.47 8.48
C LEU A 652 47.36 -23.34 8.66
N VAL A 653 47.09 -22.37 9.53
CA VAL A 653 48.04 -21.29 9.85
C VAL A 653 49.31 -21.82 10.52
N GLN A 654 49.19 -22.84 11.38
CA GLN A 654 50.36 -23.49 11.97
C GLN A 654 51.17 -24.24 10.91
N HIS A 655 50.49 -24.99 10.03
CA HIS A 655 51.16 -25.72 8.96
C HIS A 655 51.87 -24.79 7.97
N SER A 656 51.25 -23.67 7.59
CA SER A 656 51.85 -22.69 6.67
C SER A 656 53.04 -21.94 7.26
N LYS A 657 53.22 -21.93 8.59
CA LYS A 657 54.41 -21.38 9.25
C LYS A 657 55.57 -22.37 9.34
N MET A 658 55.29 -23.67 9.18
CA MET A 658 56.30 -24.73 9.20
C MET A 658 56.89 -25.02 7.82
N GLN A 659 56.16 -24.68 6.76
CA GLN A 659 56.64 -24.64 5.38
C GLN A 659 57.35 -23.31 5.12
#